data_AF-A0A7Y4NCK8-F1
#
_entry.id   AF-A0A7Y4NCK8-F1
#
_cell.length_a   1.000
_cell.length_b   1.000
_cell.length_c   1.000
_cell.angle_alpha   90.00
_cell.angle_beta   90.00
_cell.angle_gamma   90.00
#
_symmetry.space_group_name_H-M   'P 1'
#
loop_
_entity.id
_entity.type
_entity.pdbx_description
1 polymer ?
#
loop_
_entity_poly.entity_id
_entity_poly.type
_entity_poly.pdbx_seq_one_letter_code
_entity_poly.pdbx_strand_id
1 'polypeptide(L)'
;MHRAPPWKQSLRSLLIAPLVAGLVPGCDGGEATPQPAPLAKARATPLITVPTPKQLNLEPEADTFVRASAPGVNYGTAQNLYVDSTKEETYLRFNLSGIPAGAHIASVMLKALAYDGASPGGDGSVYAQLVPDDTWSETGMTWNSRPAVTGDRLGSWWLWNPNTSPKPLQVAVNFDPKLKTPVQQALDSDGLVSFRLTSPGYQTVYRSREYSVASERPQLIINYFEPGDPQVTTDLQVVALYPQADAQVLASTPTTNQGKSSVLTVDRTAAESFLRFGLGSVPLNAQVVAVSLVATSYDGYAYDNADGNVYTRLVSDNTWSETGITWNTQPAASSDDLGSWLLWNRNGQYTTQVGINSSPKLVAPVQQALESDGMISLRLDSPGYRTLYHSREYTNTEVRWPQLLVSYFVPPPCPTPEEVSAPTQVVLEPEADTYVWSESPNTNYGANQNLSIDDKKGEAYLRFNLSSLPAGAHIASVRLEALAYDGYANGGDGSVYAHLVPDDTWSETAMTWNTRPAVSGSDLGSWWLWYNTSTPRPLQLGVNADARLKAPVQQALDSDGLVSFRLKSAYKTVYRSREYGVASERPRLVVSYFEPGDPRVTSHLEAASFFPVADSSVWWSNPNANAGTSMGLTVDRADAETFLRFNLAALPPGAQVASVVLVTTSTGGNVTAGADSNVYTRWVPNNTWSETGITWNTRPSVFSCELGSWQFPTRSVPYTTQAGINASPLLVPVVQEVLSMDGLLSLRLDSPGSRSTYDSRDYTNTWARWPRLIVYYSLPTATP
;
A
#
# COMPACT_ATOMS: atom_id res chain seq x y z
N MET A 1 -24.03 -44.31 29.80
CA MET A 1 -25.27 -44.38 30.61
C MET A 1 -25.78 -42.95 30.76
N HIS A 2 -26.86 -42.55 30.08
CA HIS A 2 -28.25 -42.52 30.61
C HIS A 2 -28.40 -41.59 31.83
N ARG A 3 -29.28 -40.57 31.87
CA ARG A 3 -30.40 -40.17 30.97
C ARG A 3 -30.83 -38.70 31.22
N ALA A 4 -31.22 -37.96 30.18
CA ALA A 4 -32.23 -36.87 30.22
C ALA A 4 -33.67 -37.50 30.17
N PRO A 5 -34.85 -36.82 30.19
CA PRO A 5 -35.23 -35.43 29.81
C PRO A 5 -36.32 -34.86 30.80
N PRO A 6 -37.45 -34.16 30.48
CA PRO A 6 -38.00 -33.40 29.31
C PRO A 6 -38.25 -31.89 29.65
N TRP A 7 -38.98 -30.99 28.94
CA TRP A 7 -40.20 -30.96 28.10
C TRP A 7 -40.36 -29.54 27.46
N LYS A 8 -41.28 -29.18 26.53
CA LYS A 8 -41.72 -29.75 25.22
C LYS A 8 -42.60 -28.71 24.43
N GLN A 9 -42.41 -28.59 23.11
CA GLN A 9 -43.41 -28.17 22.07
C GLN A 9 -43.95 -26.70 22.08
N SER A 10 -44.43 -26.11 20.97
CA SER A 10 -44.88 -26.67 19.67
C SER A 10 -44.66 -25.75 18.45
N LEU A 11 -44.48 -26.36 17.27
CA LEU A 11 -44.74 -25.76 15.94
C LEU A 11 -46.23 -25.93 15.55
N ARG A 12 -46.76 -25.03 14.70
CA ARG A 12 -47.84 -25.34 13.73
C ARG A 12 -47.94 -24.26 12.63
N SER A 13 -48.20 -24.70 11.41
CA SER A 13 -48.24 -23.92 10.17
C SER A 13 -49.61 -23.31 9.89
N LEU A 14 -49.69 -22.31 8.98
CA LEU A 14 -50.57 -22.37 7.80
C LEU A 14 -50.28 -21.25 6.77
N LEU A 15 -50.35 -21.58 5.48
CA LEU A 15 -50.66 -20.62 4.40
C LEU A 15 -52.18 -20.35 4.39
N ILE A 16 -52.59 -19.21 3.81
CA ILE A 16 -53.73 -19.06 2.86
C ILE A 16 -53.79 -17.60 2.39
N ALA A 17 -54.03 -17.38 1.09
CA ALA A 17 -54.27 -16.07 0.49
C ALA A 17 -55.77 -15.67 0.59
N PRO A 18 -56.12 -14.44 0.18
CA PRO A 18 -57.20 -14.36 -0.79
C PRO A 18 -56.91 -13.45 -1.99
N LEU A 19 -57.48 -13.85 -3.13
CA LEU A 19 -57.51 -13.13 -4.39
C LEU A 19 -58.85 -12.37 -4.48
N VAL A 20 -58.84 -11.10 -4.89
CA VAL A 20 -60.02 -10.43 -5.49
C VAL A 20 -59.54 -9.52 -6.62
N ALA A 21 -60.15 -9.65 -7.80
CA ALA A 21 -59.86 -8.85 -8.99
C ALA A 21 -61.00 -7.86 -9.30
N GLY A 22 -60.71 -6.74 -9.98
CA GLY A 22 -61.71 -5.73 -10.37
C GLY A 22 -61.26 -4.81 -11.52
N LEU A 23 -62.15 -4.53 -12.47
CA LEU A 23 -61.91 -3.96 -13.82
C LEU A 23 -62.92 -2.81 -14.12
N VAL A 24 -62.66 -1.77 -14.95
CA VAL A 24 -61.49 -1.50 -15.83
C VAL A 24 -60.84 -0.09 -15.67
N PRO A 25 -61.39 1.07 -16.16
CA PRO A 25 -60.53 1.91 -17.01
C PRO A 25 -60.42 3.43 -16.68
N GLY A 26 -59.29 4.03 -17.09
CA GLY A 26 -59.32 5.27 -17.89
C GLY A 26 -58.68 6.55 -17.31
N CYS A 27 -57.77 7.12 -18.11
CA CYS A 27 -57.44 8.54 -18.30
C CYS A 27 -56.62 9.33 -17.24
N ASP A 28 -55.49 9.83 -17.76
CA ASP A 28 -54.90 11.18 -17.61
C ASP A 28 -54.22 11.62 -16.30
N GLY A 29 -53.04 12.24 -16.46
CA GLY A 29 -52.30 12.92 -15.38
C GLY A 29 -50.86 12.44 -15.23
N GLY A 30 -50.02 12.63 -16.25
CA GLY A 30 -48.58 12.33 -16.14
C GLY A 30 -47.84 13.42 -15.37
N GLU A 31 -47.45 13.13 -14.12
CA GLU A 31 -46.47 13.90 -13.36
C GLU A 31 -45.32 12.96 -12.97
N ALA A 32 -44.16 13.15 -13.61
CA ALA A 32 -43.01 12.29 -13.37
C ALA A 32 -42.41 12.57 -12.00
N THR A 33 -42.31 11.54 -11.15
CA THR A 33 -41.56 11.61 -9.90
C THR A 33 -40.13 12.09 -10.18
N PRO A 34 -39.58 13.05 -9.42
CA PRO A 34 -38.22 13.52 -9.63
C PRO A 34 -37.25 12.36 -9.42
N GLN A 35 -36.60 11.95 -10.52
CA GLN A 35 -35.51 10.99 -10.49
C GLN A 35 -34.41 11.51 -9.56
N PRO A 36 -33.95 10.73 -8.56
CA PRO A 36 -32.86 11.18 -7.70
C PRO A 36 -31.65 11.49 -8.57
N ALA A 37 -31.12 12.70 -8.44
CA ALA A 37 -29.92 13.11 -9.16
C ALA A 37 -28.78 12.11 -8.89
N PRO A 38 -27.98 11.74 -9.91
CA PRO A 38 -26.82 10.89 -9.69
C PRO A 38 -25.91 11.53 -8.64
N LEU A 39 -25.61 10.80 -7.57
CA LEU A 39 -24.58 11.18 -6.62
C LEU A 39 -23.27 11.36 -7.39
N ALA A 40 -22.84 12.61 -7.54
CA ALA A 40 -21.57 12.93 -8.16
C ALA A 40 -20.46 12.28 -7.32
N LYS A 41 -19.82 11.24 -7.86
CA LYS A 41 -18.62 10.65 -7.24
C LYS A 41 -17.61 11.78 -7.03
N ALA A 42 -17.20 11.99 -5.78
CA ALA A 42 -16.22 13.00 -5.46
C ALA A 42 -14.93 12.71 -6.24
N ARG A 43 -14.48 13.72 -7.00
CA ARG A 43 -13.27 13.63 -7.82
C ARG A 43 -12.06 13.59 -6.89
N ALA A 44 -11.33 12.47 -6.87
CA ALA A 44 -10.11 12.35 -6.10
C ALA A 44 -9.06 13.37 -6.61
N THR A 45 -8.59 14.23 -5.71
CA THR A 45 -7.54 15.22 -6.01
C THR A 45 -6.16 14.56 -5.80
N PRO A 46 -5.16 14.80 -6.66
CA PRO A 46 -3.83 14.22 -6.47
C PRO A 46 -3.21 14.63 -5.13
N LEU A 47 -2.82 13.63 -4.33
CA LEU A 47 -2.07 13.79 -3.08
C LEU A 47 -0.68 14.35 -3.35
N ILE A 48 -0.13 15.13 -2.41
CA ILE A 48 1.24 15.68 -2.49
C ILE A 48 2.08 15.34 -1.24
N THR A 49 1.45 14.99 -0.11
CA THR A 49 2.12 14.70 1.16
C THR A 49 1.42 13.56 1.90
N VAL A 50 2.16 12.80 2.73
CA VAL A 50 1.54 11.97 3.78
C VAL A 50 0.75 12.90 4.70
N PRO A 51 -0.56 12.65 4.93
CA PRO A 51 -1.35 13.51 5.79
C PRO A 51 -0.76 13.48 7.19
N THR A 52 -0.61 14.65 7.80
CA THR A 52 -0.07 14.77 9.16
C THR A 52 -1.23 15.10 10.10
N PRO A 53 -1.54 14.25 11.10
CA PRO A 53 -2.68 14.51 11.97
C PRO A 53 -2.43 15.78 12.78
N LYS A 54 -3.44 16.65 12.85
CA LYS A 54 -3.46 17.83 13.72
C LYS A 54 -3.84 17.41 15.13
N GLN A 55 -3.20 17.99 16.14
CA GLN A 55 -3.54 17.78 17.54
C GLN A 55 -4.36 18.95 18.08
N LEU A 56 -5.43 18.64 18.80
CA LEU A 56 -6.25 19.60 19.56
C LEU A 56 -6.39 19.12 21.00
N ASN A 57 -6.15 20.02 21.95
CA ASN A 57 -6.30 19.78 23.38
C ASN A 57 -7.50 20.58 23.89
N LEU A 58 -8.56 19.88 24.29
CA LEU A 58 -9.80 20.46 24.78
C LEU A 58 -9.87 20.40 26.31
N GLU A 59 -10.16 21.53 26.96
CA GLU A 59 -10.71 21.52 28.33
C GLU A 59 -12.21 21.18 28.27
N PRO A 60 -12.81 20.60 29.34
CA PRO A 60 -14.25 20.35 29.36
C PRO A 60 -15.04 21.67 29.31
N GLU A 61 -16.08 21.70 28.47
CA GLU A 61 -17.04 22.80 28.43
C GLU A 61 -18.04 22.75 29.59
N ALA A 62 -18.13 21.59 30.25
CA ALA A 62 -18.88 21.37 31.48
C ALA A 62 -18.27 20.18 32.26
N ASP A 63 -18.12 20.28 33.58
CA ASP A 63 -17.86 19.12 34.44
C ASP A 63 -18.63 19.17 35.77
N THR A 64 -18.91 18.00 36.33
CA THR A 64 -19.53 17.89 37.64
C THR A 64 -19.33 16.50 38.23
N PHE A 65 -19.65 16.33 39.51
CA PHE A 65 -19.81 15.00 40.10
C PHE A 65 -21.15 14.92 40.84
N VAL A 66 -21.68 13.71 40.94
CA VAL A 66 -22.95 13.44 41.61
C VAL A 66 -22.76 12.44 42.74
N ARG A 67 -23.41 12.68 43.89
CA ARG A 67 -23.20 11.92 45.12
C ARG A 67 -24.47 11.24 45.61
N ALA A 68 -24.44 9.90 45.72
CA ALA A 68 -25.57 9.06 46.14
C ALA A 68 -26.13 9.41 47.53
N SER A 69 -25.25 9.78 48.47
CA SER A 69 -25.64 10.17 49.83
C SER A 69 -26.17 11.61 49.95
N ALA A 70 -26.10 12.41 48.88
CA ALA A 70 -26.61 13.78 48.83
C ALA A 70 -27.40 14.02 47.52
N PRO A 71 -28.48 13.26 47.27
CA PRO A 71 -28.92 13.00 45.90
C PRO A 71 -29.62 14.18 45.19
N GLY A 72 -29.99 15.23 45.93
CA GLY A 72 -30.54 16.48 45.41
C GLY A 72 -29.55 17.66 45.45
N VAL A 73 -28.26 17.42 45.73
CA VAL A 73 -27.23 18.47 45.75
C VAL A 73 -26.52 18.51 44.40
N ASN A 74 -26.35 19.73 43.87
CA ASN A 74 -25.50 20.01 42.70
C ASN A 74 -24.08 20.35 43.15
N TYR A 75 -23.08 19.97 42.34
CA TYR A 75 -21.66 20.22 42.60
C TYR A 75 -20.93 20.86 41.41
N GLY A 76 -21.62 21.43 40.41
CA GLY A 76 -21.03 22.01 39.18
C GLY A 76 -20.28 23.34 39.36
N THR A 77 -19.84 23.67 40.57
CA THR A 77 -18.90 24.76 40.86
C THR A 77 -17.80 24.31 41.83
N ALA A 78 -17.71 23.01 42.12
CA ALA A 78 -16.74 22.44 43.03
C ALA A 78 -15.40 22.27 42.32
N GLN A 79 -14.32 22.82 42.89
CA GLN A 79 -12.97 22.76 42.30
C GLN A 79 -12.36 21.34 42.15
N ASN A 80 -13.10 20.31 42.61
CA ASN A 80 -12.63 18.93 42.69
C ASN A 80 -13.75 17.95 42.26
N LEU A 81 -13.39 16.93 41.50
CA LEU A 81 -14.30 15.92 40.96
C LEU A 81 -14.05 14.56 41.64
N TYR A 82 -15.12 13.92 42.12
CA TYR A 82 -15.04 12.70 42.92
C TYR A 82 -15.57 11.46 42.18
N VAL A 83 -14.79 10.38 42.20
CA VAL A 83 -15.17 9.07 41.67
C VAL A 83 -15.01 8.01 42.77
N ASP A 84 -16.06 7.24 43.08
CA ASP A 84 -16.08 6.17 44.10
C ASP A 84 -17.08 5.05 43.75
N SER A 85 -16.64 3.79 43.92
CA SER A 85 -17.34 2.48 43.90
C SER A 85 -18.86 2.45 43.75
N THR A 86 -19.57 3.18 44.61
CA THR A 86 -21.04 3.16 44.77
C THR A 86 -21.62 4.53 45.14
N LYS A 87 -20.79 5.56 45.27
CA LYS A 87 -21.17 6.81 45.93
C LYS A 87 -21.03 8.05 45.06
N GLU A 88 -20.05 8.07 44.17
CA GLU A 88 -19.62 9.30 43.49
C GLU A 88 -19.29 8.97 42.01
N GLU A 89 -19.98 9.64 41.09
CA GLU A 89 -19.78 9.50 39.64
C GLU A 89 -19.42 10.89 39.07
N THR A 90 -18.33 11.00 38.30
CA THR A 90 -17.93 12.25 37.63
C THR A 90 -18.42 12.25 36.19
N TYR A 91 -18.86 13.41 35.71
CA TYR A 91 -19.31 13.65 34.33
C TYR A 91 -18.47 14.79 33.73
N LEU A 92 -17.98 14.60 32.50
CA LEU A 92 -17.20 15.57 31.72
C LEU A 92 -17.85 15.71 30.34
N ARG A 93 -18.11 16.94 29.86
CA ARG A 93 -18.51 17.20 28.47
C ARG A 93 -17.48 18.05 27.75
N PHE A 94 -17.15 17.69 26.53
CA PHE A 94 -16.20 18.39 25.68
C PHE A 94 -16.88 18.91 24.41
N ASN A 95 -16.45 20.08 23.95
CA ASN A 95 -16.95 20.72 22.73
C ASN A 95 -15.97 20.49 21.58
N LEU A 96 -16.44 19.84 20.51
CA LEU A 96 -15.64 19.43 19.36
C LEU A 96 -15.63 20.47 18.23
N SER A 97 -16.30 21.62 18.38
CA SER A 97 -16.40 22.66 17.32
C SER A 97 -15.07 23.29 16.88
N GLY A 98 -13.98 23.05 17.62
CA GLY A 98 -12.61 23.37 17.19
C GLY A 98 -12.03 22.43 16.12
N ILE A 99 -12.74 21.35 15.79
CA ILE A 99 -12.40 20.39 14.73
C ILE A 99 -13.28 20.67 13.50
N PRO A 100 -12.72 20.75 12.27
CA PRO A 100 -13.52 20.95 11.07
C PRO A 100 -14.56 19.84 10.84
N ALA A 101 -15.76 20.21 10.39
CA ALA A 101 -16.82 19.25 10.05
C ALA A 101 -16.38 18.31 8.92
N GLY A 102 -16.54 16.99 9.11
CA GLY A 102 -16.06 15.95 8.21
C GLY A 102 -14.60 15.53 8.42
N ALA A 103 -13.95 16.00 9.49
CA ALA A 103 -12.62 15.54 9.87
C ALA A 103 -12.64 14.10 10.42
N HIS A 104 -11.52 13.39 10.27
CA HIS A 104 -11.39 11.99 10.67
C HIS A 104 -10.50 11.83 11.89
N ILE A 105 -11.06 11.31 12.98
CA ILE A 105 -10.37 11.12 14.26
C ILE A 105 -9.34 9.98 14.13
N ALA A 106 -8.06 10.29 14.34
CA ALA A 106 -6.97 9.31 14.35
C ALA A 106 -6.88 8.61 15.71
N SER A 107 -6.72 9.39 16.79
CA SER A 107 -6.66 8.88 18.16
C SER A 107 -7.20 9.89 19.17
N VAL A 108 -7.66 9.39 20.31
CA VAL A 108 -8.26 10.17 21.40
C VAL A 108 -7.60 9.74 22.71
N MET A 109 -7.25 10.71 23.56
CA MET A 109 -6.74 10.46 24.91
C MET A 109 -7.48 11.34 25.91
N LEU A 110 -8.13 10.73 26.91
CA LEU A 110 -8.75 11.43 28.02
C LEU A 110 -7.78 11.46 29.21
N LYS A 111 -7.38 12.66 29.63
CA LYS A 111 -6.42 12.91 30.69
C LYS A 111 -7.07 13.64 31.86
N ALA A 112 -6.68 13.31 33.09
CA ALA A 112 -7.05 14.05 34.29
C ALA A 112 -5.91 14.02 35.32
N LEU A 113 -5.79 15.05 36.17
CA LEU A 113 -4.85 15.03 37.29
C LEU A 113 -5.56 14.66 38.59
N ALA A 114 -5.16 13.54 39.19
CA ALA A 114 -5.54 13.19 40.55
C ALA A 114 -4.57 13.82 41.56
N TYR A 115 -5.12 14.33 42.66
CA TYR A 115 -4.35 14.92 43.76
C TYR A 115 -4.73 14.38 45.14
N ASP A 116 -5.81 13.61 45.25
CA ASP A 116 -6.21 12.89 46.47
C ASP A 116 -6.99 11.60 46.11
N GLY A 117 -7.15 10.71 47.08
CA GLY A 117 -7.88 9.45 46.91
C GLY A 117 -7.63 8.42 48.00
N ALA A 118 -8.41 7.34 47.95
CA ALA A 118 -8.30 6.19 48.84
C ALA A 118 -8.42 4.89 48.04
N SER A 119 -7.80 3.82 48.57
CA SER A 119 -7.85 2.46 48.01
C SER A 119 -8.59 1.51 48.97
N PRO A 120 -9.93 1.61 49.13
CA PRO A 120 -10.69 0.71 50.00
C PRO A 120 -10.88 -0.71 49.42
N GLY A 121 -10.62 -0.94 48.12
CA GLY A 121 -10.63 -2.26 47.50
C GLY A 121 -10.72 -2.23 45.96
N GLY A 122 -11.17 -3.33 45.35
CA GLY A 122 -11.41 -3.44 43.91
C GLY A 122 -10.15 -3.60 43.04
N ASP A 123 -10.30 -3.40 41.74
CA ASP A 123 -9.23 -3.50 40.73
C ASP A 123 -8.30 -2.27 40.68
N GLY A 124 -8.72 -1.16 41.29
CA GLY A 124 -7.98 0.11 41.32
C GLY A 124 -8.07 0.96 40.06
N SER A 125 -8.89 0.55 39.10
CA SER A 125 -9.11 1.30 37.87
C SER A 125 -10.28 2.29 37.98
N VAL A 126 -10.18 3.36 37.22
CA VAL A 126 -11.28 4.25 36.86
C VAL A 126 -11.57 4.08 35.39
N TYR A 127 -12.84 3.90 35.07
CA TYR A 127 -13.37 3.55 33.78
C TYR A 127 -14.16 4.72 33.19
N ALA A 128 -13.91 5.00 31.90
CA ALA A 128 -14.71 5.94 31.12
C ALA A 128 -15.86 5.19 30.42
N GLN A 129 -17.03 5.82 30.35
CA GLN A 129 -18.19 5.33 29.60
C GLN A 129 -18.87 6.50 28.87
N LEU A 130 -19.49 6.22 27.73
CA LEU A 130 -20.27 7.22 26.99
C LEU A 130 -21.54 7.61 27.75
N VAL A 131 -21.83 8.91 27.76
CA VAL A 131 -23.09 9.48 28.17
C VAL A 131 -23.78 10.01 26.91
N PRO A 132 -24.83 9.36 26.37
CA PRO A 132 -25.43 9.74 25.09
C PRO A 132 -26.36 10.97 25.12
N ASP A 133 -26.58 11.54 26.30
CA ASP A 133 -27.38 12.74 26.50
C ASP A 133 -26.44 13.86 26.92
N ASP A 134 -26.13 14.74 25.96
CA ASP A 134 -25.28 15.90 26.15
C ASP A 134 -26.05 17.13 26.67
N THR A 135 -27.38 17.03 26.91
CA THR A 135 -28.22 18.18 27.29
C THR A 135 -28.14 18.60 28.76
N TRP A 136 -27.37 17.88 29.58
CA TRP A 136 -27.27 18.14 31.02
C TRP A 136 -26.66 19.52 31.34
N SER A 137 -27.15 20.13 32.42
CA SER A 137 -26.61 21.38 32.94
C SER A 137 -25.65 21.11 34.09
N GLU A 138 -24.43 21.64 33.98
CA GLU A 138 -23.40 21.61 35.04
C GLU A 138 -23.91 22.06 36.40
N THR A 139 -24.62 23.19 36.46
CA THR A 139 -25.21 23.75 37.68
C THR A 139 -26.60 23.21 38.02
N GLY A 140 -27.16 22.33 37.17
CA GLY A 140 -28.47 21.70 37.35
C GLY A 140 -28.43 20.18 37.64
N MET A 141 -27.32 19.49 37.33
CA MET A 141 -27.23 18.04 37.53
C MET A 141 -27.17 17.70 39.02
N THR A 142 -27.93 16.67 39.41
CA THR A 142 -27.90 16.05 40.72
C THR A 142 -27.87 14.53 40.53
N TRP A 143 -27.66 13.75 41.60
CA TRP A 143 -27.74 12.28 41.49
C TRP A 143 -29.08 11.80 40.90
N ASN A 144 -30.17 12.47 41.26
CA ASN A 144 -31.53 12.14 40.81
C ASN A 144 -31.79 12.52 39.34
N SER A 145 -31.02 13.44 38.77
CA SER A 145 -31.18 13.95 37.40
C SER A 145 -30.00 13.62 36.48
N ARG A 146 -29.08 12.74 36.91
CA ARG A 146 -27.91 12.37 36.11
C ARG A 146 -28.32 11.53 34.87
N PRO A 147 -27.76 11.81 33.69
CA PRO A 147 -27.97 10.98 32.51
C PRO A 147 -27.58 9.52 32.72
N ALA A 148 -28.30 8.63 32.03
CA ALA A 148 -27.92 7.24 31.89
C ALA A 148 -26.69 7.09 30.97
N VAL A 149 -25.89 6.05 31.20
CA VAL A 149 -24.82 5.62 30.28
C VAL A 149 -25.27 4.42 29.45
N THR A 150 -24.65 4.25 28.28
CA THR A 150 -24.87 3.07 27.42
C THR A 150 -23.55 2.47 26.95
N GLY A 151 -23.56 1.17 26.69
CA GLY A 151 -22.43 0.46 26.12
C GLY A 151 -21.32 0.11 27.11
N ASP A 152 -20.26 -0.48 26.55
CA ASP A 152 -19.11 -0.97 27.30
C ASP A 152 -18.22 0.16 27.83
N ARG A 153 -17.28 -0.21 28.71
CA ARG A 153 -16.22 0.67 29.20
C ARG A 153 -15.29 1.03 28.03
N LEU A 154 -15.13 2.34 27.77
CA LEU A 154 -14.30 2.91 26.71
C LEU A 154 -12.82 2.98 27.11
N GLY A 155 -12.33 1.99 27.87
CA GLY A 155 -11.00 1.99 28.48
C GLY A 155 -10.98 2.46 29.95
N SER A 156 -9.77 2.57 30.48
CA SER A 156 -9.53 2.87 31.91
C SER A 156 -8.12 3.37 32.17
N TRP A 157 -7.90 3.95 33.35
CA TRP A 157 -6.58 4.15 33.95
C TRP A 157 -6.53 3.61 35.37
N TRP A 158 -5.33 3.27 35.84
CA TRP A 158 -5.07 2.81 37.21
C TRP A 158 -4.14 3.78 37.94
N LEU A 159 -4.53 4.20 39.13
CA LEU A 159 -3.76 5.09 39.99
C LEU A 159 -3.35 4.38 41.28
N TRP A 160 -2.29 4.83 41.94
CA TRP A 160 -1.87 4.31 43.23
C TRP A 160 -2.15 5.33 44.33
N ASN A 161 -3.02 5.02 45.28
CA ASN A 161 -3.38 5.93 46.38
C ASN A 161 -2.70 5.50 47.69
N PRO A 162 -1.45 5.97 47.98
CA PRO A 162 -0.74 5.60 49.20
C PRO A 162 -1.38 6.20 50.46
N ASN A 163 -1.08 5.59 51.61
CA ASN A 163 -1.47 6.11 52.93
C ASN A 163 -0.58 7.27 53.44
N THR A 164 -0.10 8.13 52.54
CA THR A 164 0.60 9.39 52.88
C THR A 164 -0.38 10.56 53.02
N SER A 165 0.09 11.68 53.57
CA SER A 165 -0.60 12.97 53.58
C SER A 165 0.43 14.10 53.49
N PRO A 166 0.36 15.01 52.49
CA PRO A 166 -0.56 14.98 51.34
C PRO A 166 -0.35 13.73 50.45
N LYS A 167 -1.32 13.45 49.57
CA LYS A 167 -1.13 12.47 48.49
C LYS A 167 -0.20 13.04 47.41
N PRO A 168 0.56 12.19 46.70
CA PRO A 168 1.29 12.60 45.50
C PRO A 168 0.33 12.90 44.35
N LEU A 169 0.76 13.78 43.43
CA LEU A 169 0.07 14.02 42.17
C LEU A 169 0.24 12.84 41.21
N GLN A 170 -0.82 12.53 40.45
CA GLN A 170 -0.78 11.46 39.45
C GLN A 170 -1.55 11.86 38.20
N VAL A 171 -0.91 11.70 37.05
CA VAL A 171 -1.55 11.89 35.74
C VAL A 171 -2.26 10.62 35.34
N ALA A 172 -3.59 10.66 35.33
CA ALA A 172 -4.44 9.65 34.72
C ALA A 172 -4.56 9.90 33.22
N VAL A 173 -4.42 8.85 32.40
CA VAL A 173 -4.66 8.90 30.95
C VAL A 173 -5.35 7.62 30.50
N ASN A 174 -6.50 7.74 29.84
CA ASN A 174 -7.10 6.67 29.03
C ASN A 174 -6.80 6.98 27.57
N PHE A 175 -6.23 6.01 26.87
CA PHE A 175 -5.86 6.08 25.46
C PHE A 175 -6.32 4.82 24.71
N ASP A 176 -7.33 4.13 25.24
CA ASP A 176 -7.95 2.95 24.62
C ASP A 176 -8.56 3.32 23.24
N PRO A 177 -8.25 2.58 22.16
CA PRO A 177 -8.88 2.70 20.84
C PRO A 177 -10.41 2.91 20.84
N LYS A 178 -11.13 2.36 21.82
CA LYS A 178 -12.60 2.50 21.96
C LYS A 178 -13.07 3.94 22.13
N LEU A 179 -12.23 4.87 22.57
CA LEU A 179 -12.59 6.29 22.64
C LEU A 179 -12.85 6.92 21.27
N LYS A 180 -12.27 6.36 20.19
CA LYS A 180 -12.35 6.94 18.84
C LYS A 180 -13.77 6.99 18.28
N THR A 181 -14.47 5.85 18.25
CA THR A 181 -15.77 5.75 17.56
C THR A 181 -16.83 6.69 18.16
N PRO A 182 -17.00 6.79 19.50
CA PRO A 182 -17.93 7.75 20.08
C PRO A 182 -17.57 9.21 19.79
N VAL A 183 -16.28 9.57 19.78
CA VAL A 183 -15.84 10.95 19.48
C VAL A 183 -16.03 11.31 18.01
N GLN A 184 -15.82 10.37 17.09
CA GLN A 184 -16.18 10.56 15.68
C GLN A 184 -17.69 10.75 15.51
N GLN A 185 -18.52 9.91 16.15
CA GLN A 185 -19.97 10.02 16.08
C GLN A 185 -20.50 11.34 16.66
N ALA A 186 -19.90 11.82 17.75
CA ALA A 186 -20.16 13.15 18.31
C ALA A 186 -19.81 14.27 17.33
N LEU A 187 -18.61 14.23 16.73
CA LEU A 187 -18.17 15.21 15.73
C LEU A 187 -19.09 15.25 14.49
N ASP A 188 -19.57 14.08 14.06
CA ASP A 188 -20.45 13.92 12.90
C ASP A 188 -21.93 14.29 13.20
N SER A 189 -22.27 14.62 14.45
CA SER A 189 -23.65 14.91 14.89
C SER A 189 -23.83 16.31 15.49
N ASP A 190 -23.78 16.46 16.83
CA ASP A 190 -24.02 17.74 17.51
C ASP A 190 -22.74 18.47 17.95
N GLY A 191 -21.57 17.83 17.79
CA GLY A 191 -20.28 18.37 18.18
C GLY A 191 -20.01 18.36 19.68
N LEU A 192 -20.78 17.61 20.47
CA LEU A 192 -20.58 17.44 21.92
C LEU A 192 -20.28 15.98 22.26
N VAL A 193 -19.40 15.75 23.23
CA VAL A 193 -19.17 14.40 23.77
C VAL A 193 -19.09 14.40 25.28
N SER A 194 -19.98 13.64 25.91
CA SER A 194 -20.02 13.44 27.35
C SER A 194 -19.46 12.07 27.79
N PHE A 195 -18.60 12.09 28.79
CA PHE A 195 -18.04 10.90 29.44
C PHE A 195 -18.42 10.85 30.92
N ARG A 196 -18.78 9.66 31.41
CA ARG A 196 -18.88 9.35 32.84
C ARG A 196 -17.65 8.58 33.30
N LEU A 197 -17.11 8.97 34.45
CA LEU A 197 -16.01 8.29 35.14
C LEU A 197 -16.54 7.56 36.38
N THR A 198 -16.24 6.27 36.46
CA THR A 198 -16.61 5.40 37.61
C THR A 198 -15.44 4.49 37.99
N SER A 199 -15.30 4.17 39.28
CA SER A 199 -14.45 3.07 39.75
C SER A 199 -15.33 2.00 40.39
N PRO A 200 -14.97 0.71 40.39
CA PRO A 200 -15.65 -0.30 41.18
C PRO A 200 -15.09 -0.42 42.62
N GLY A 201 -14.02 0.29 42.98
CA GLY A 201 -13.40 0.13 44.31
C GLY A 201 -12.43 1.19 44.80
N TYR A 202 -12.00 2.15 43.98
CA TYR A 202 -11.18 3.28 44.43
C TYR A 202 -12.00 4.54 44.61
N GLN A 203 -11.64 5.34 45.62
CA GLN A 203 -11.98 6.75 45.63
C GLN A 203 -10.83 7.52 44.98
N THR A 204 -11.11 8.33 43.96
CA THR A 204 -10.13 9.22 43.33
C THR A 204 -10.69 10.61 43.19
N VAL A 205 -9.86 11.62 43.48
CA VAL A 205 -10.24 13.03 43.46
C VAL A 205 -9.37 13.75 42.44
N TYR A 206 -10.02 14.28 41.42
CA TYR A 206 -9.41 15.02 40.31
C TYR A 206 -9.63 16.52 40.49
N ARG A 207 -8.85 17.35 39.79
CA ARG A 207 -9.22 18.76 39.57
C ARG A 207 -10.45 18.84 38.66
N SER A 208 -11.31 19.82 38.92
CA SER A 208 -12.31 20.29 37.95
C SER A 208 -11.74 21.40 37.06
N ARG A 209 -12.55 21.87 36.10
CA ARG A 209 -12.31 23.08 35.32
C ARG A 209 -12.28 24.38 36.14
N GLU A 210 -13.00 24.47 37.27
CA GLU A 210 -12.95 25.62 38.21
C GLU A 210 -11.62 25.72 38.96
N TYR A 211 -10.77 24.69 38.86
CA TYR A 211 -9.44 24.77 39.43
C TYR A 211 -8.58 25.80 38.67
N SER A 212 -7.78 26.57 39.42
CA SER A 212 -7.08 27.75 38.89
C SER A 212 -5.90 27.46 37.98
N VAL A 213 -5.39 26.22 37.97
CA VAL A 213 -4.22 25.81 37.16
C VAL A 213 -4.69 24.99 35.95
N ALA A 214 -4.73 25.62 34.78
CA ALA A 214 -5.21 24.99 33.54
C ALA A 214 -4.55 23.64 33.21
N SER A 215 -3.22 23.52 33.41
CA SER A 215 -2.48 22.29 33.16
C SER A 215 -2.81 21.12 34.10
N GLU A 216 -3.53 21.37 35.20
CA GLU A 216 -4.02 20.33 36.13
C GLU A 216 -5.47 19.91 35.83
N ARG A 217 -6.20 20.63 34.95
CA ARG A 217 -7.61 20.33 34.61
C ARG A 217 -7.74 19.03 33.79
N PRO A 218 -8.96 18.44 33.69
CA PRO A 218 -9.23 17.40 32.72
C PRO A 218 -8.98 17.89 31.29
N GLN A 219 -8.49 17.02 30.41
CA GLN A 219 -8.23 17.33 29.01
C GLN A 219 -8.64 16.18 28.10
N LEU A 220 -9.31 16.48 26.98
CA LEU A 220 -9.49 15.55 25.87
C LEU A 220 -8.52 15.95 24.76
N ILE A 221 -7.53 15.10 24.52
CA ILE A 221 -6.50 15.27 23.49
C ILE A 221 -6.95 14.47 22.27
N ILE A 222 -7.10 15.14 21.14
CA ILE A 222 -7.59 14.54 19.89
C ILE A 222 -6.53 14.77 18.81
N ASN A 223 -6.11 13.70 18.15
CA ASN A 223 -5.36 13.77 16.89
C ASN A 223 -6.34 13.46 15.75
N TYR A 224 -6.43 14.33 14.74
CA TYR A 224 -7.39 14.22 13.64
C TYR A 224 -6.78 14.62 12.28
N PHE A 225 -7.39 14.13 11.21
CA PHE A 225 -7.11 14.50 9.82
C PHE A 225 -8.22 15.42 9.30
N GLU A 226 -7.88 16.36 8.43
CA GLU A 226 -8.85 17.31 7.89
C GLU A 226 -9.75 16.66 6.82
N PRO A 227 -10.96 17.18 6.55
CA PRO A 227 -11.89 16.60 5.58
C PRO A 227 -11.34 16.52 4.15
N GLY A 228 -10.27 17.28 3.87
CA GLY A 228 -9.57 17.31 2.60
C GLY A 228 -8.37 16.37 2.50
N ASP A 229 -8.00 15.63 3.55
CA ASP A 229 -6.84 14.72 3.57
C ASP A 229 -7.12 13.46 2.72
N PRO A 230 -6.64 13.36 1.46
CA PRO A 230 -7.19 12.40 0.50
C PRO A 230 -6.79 10.93 0.70
N GLN A 231 -6.13 10.61 1.81
CA GLN A 231 -5.78 9.24 2.23
C GLN A 231 -6.63 8.75 3.40
N VAL A 232 -7.50 9.58 3.96
CA VAL A 232 -8.24 9.22 5.18
C VAL A 232 -9.71 9.10 4.85
N THR A 233 -10.20 7.86 4.80
CA THR A 233 -11.62 7.53 4.64
C THR A 233 -12.26 7.26 6.01
N THR A 234 -13.57 6.97 6.00
CA THR A 234 -14.32 6.43 7.14
C THR A 234 -13.75 5.13 7.73
N ASP A 235 -12.87 4.44 6.99
CA ASP A 235 -12.38 3.10 7.34
C ASP A 235 -11.09 3.12 8.18
N LEU A 236 -10.64 4.31 8.61
CA LEU A 236 -9.45 4.47 9.45
C LEU A 236 -9.57 3.67 10.75
N GLN A 237 -8.75 2.62 10.89
CA GLN A 237 -8.60 1.79 12.07
C GLN A 237 -7.53 2.34 13.02
N VAL A 238 -7.53 1.86 14.26
CA VAL A 238 -6.42 2.04 15.21
C VAL A 238 -6.31 0.82 16.11
N VAL A 239 -5.09 0.32 16.28
CA VAL A 239 -4.78 -0.83 17.16
C VAL A 239 -3.74 -0.44 18.20
N ALA A 240 -3.89 -0.94 19.42
CA ALA A 240 -2.88 -0.82 20.47
C ALA A 240 -2.02 -2.09 20.51
N LEU A 241 -0.71 -1.93 20.38
CA LEU A 241 0.27 -3.02 20.39
C LEU A 241 1.12 -2.97 21.66
N TYR A 242 1.36 -4.12 22.26
CA TYR A 242 2.20 -4.27 23.45
C TYR A 242 3.58 -4.82 23.08
N PRO A 243 4.65 -4.56 23.86
CA PRO A 243 5.96 -5.13 23.64
C PRO A 243 5.90 -6.66 23.60
N GLN A 244 6.42 -7.25 22.53
CA GLN A 244 6.75 -8.67 22.46
C GLN A 244 8.10 -8.98 23.12
N ALA A 245 8.98 -7.98 23.19
CA ALA A 245 10.16 -7.97 24.03
C ALA A 245 10.38 -6.57 24.62
N ASP A 246 10.76 -6.48 25.88
CA ASP A 246 11.43 -5.29 26.41
C ASP A 246 12.65 -5.65 27.28
N ALA A 247 13.56 -4.70 27.45
CA ALA A 247 14.71 -4.84 28.34
C ALA A 247 15.32 -3.47 28.65
N GLN A 248 15.75 -3.28 29.89
CA GLN A 248 16.73 -2.24 30.21
C GLN A 248 18.16 -2.81 30.14
N VAL A 249 19.14 -1.95 29.90
CA VAL A 249 20.56 -2.26 30.05
C VAL A 249 21.23 -1.20 30.91
N LEU A 250 22.19 -1.61 31.75
CA LEU A 250 22.78 -0.74 32.77
C LEU A 250 24.30 -0.67 32.62
N ALA A 251 24.86 0.53 32.51
CA ALA A 251 26.30 0.76 32.39
C ALA A 251 27.08 0.30 33.63
N SER A 252 26.45 0.31 34.81
CA SER A 252 27.03 -0.15 36.07
C SER A 252 27.14 -1.68 36.19
N THR A 253 26.38 -2.44 35.40
CA THR A 253 26.40 -3.92 35.37
C THR A 253 26.45 -4.42 33.93
N PRO A 254 27.53 -4.15 33.17
CA PRO A 254 27.46 -4.11 31.71
C PRO A 254 27.36 -5.48 31.01
N THR A 255 27.63 -6.56 31.76
CA THR A 255 27.46 -7.95 31.34
C THR A 255 26.24 -8.63 31.96
N THR A 256 25.44 -7.91 32.75
CA THR A 256 24.23 -8.44 33.38
C THR A 256 23.02 -8.17 32.49
N ASN A 257 22.29 -9.22 32.16
CA ASN A 257 20.99 -9.09 31.51
C ASN A 257 19.92 -8.62 32.53
N GLN A 258 19.03 -7.73 32.10
CA GLN A 258 17.93 -7.20 32.92
C GLN A 258 16.55 -7.32 32.24
N GLY A 259 16.41 -8.15 31.18
CA GLY A 259 15.16 -8.31 30.40
C GLY A 259 14.04 -9.11 31.10
N LYS A 260 14.09 -9.19 32.43
CA LYS A 260 13.00 -9.68 33.29
C LYS A 260 12.76 -8.73 34.48
N SER A 261 13.32 -7.52 34.42
CA SER A 261 13.09 -6.46 35.39
C SER A 261 11.73 -5.82 35.11
N SER A 262 10.89 -5.64 36.13
CA SER A 262 9.59 -4.94 36.01
C SER A 262 9.70 -3.42 35.75
N VAL A 263 10.90 -2.96 35.40
CA VAL A 263 11.32 -1.55 35.33
C VAL A 263 12.16 -1.34 34.08
N LEU A 264 11.86 -0.26 33.37
CA LEU A 264 12.65 0.25 32.26
C LEU A 264 13.26 1.59 32.67
N THR A 265 14.58 1.63 32.88
CA THR A 265 15.31 2.87 33.21
C THR A 265 15.82 3.55 31.94
N VAL A 266 15.58 4.85 31.85
CA VAL A 266 16.22 5.75 30.88
C VAL A 266 17.03 6.76 31.66
N ASP A 267 18.34 6.87 31.40
CA ASP A 267 19.27 7.80 32.07
C ASP A 267 20.45 8.21 31.16
N ARG A 268 20.87 9.48 31.24
CA ARG A 268 21.99 10.10 30.48
C ARG A 268 23.24 9.27 30.27
N THR A 269 23.65 8.47 31.25
CA THR A 269 24.86 7.65 31.14
C THR A 269 24.74 6.29 31.82
N ALA A 270 23.72 6.08 32.65
CA ALA A 270 23.62 4.89 33.48
C ALA A 270 22.75 3.78 32.85
N ALA A 271 21.77 4.11 32.00
CA ALA A 271 20.77 3.15 31.56
C ALA A 271 20.03 3.53 30.27
N GLU A 272 19.74 2.52 29.47
CA GLU A 272 18.97 2.62 28.23
C GLU A 272 17.88 1.54 28.22
N SER A 273 16.76 1.81 27.56
CA SER A 273 15.63 0.85 27.49
C SER A 273 15.25 0.53 26.05
N PHE A 274 14.97 -0.73 25.78
CA PHE A 274 14.64 -1.28 24.46
C PHE A 274 13.24 -1.86 24.49
N LEU A 275 12.47 -1.58 23.44
CA LEU A 275 11.11 -2.07 23.22
C LEU A 275 11.05 -2.70 21.83
N ARG A 276 10.47 -3.88 21.68
CA ARG A 276 10.17 -4.48 20.37
C ARG A 276 8.71 -4.86 20.30
N PHE A 277 8.02 -4.32 19.30
CA PHE A 277 6.61 -4.57 19.00
C PHE A 277 6.50 -5.47 17.78
N GLY A 278 5.52 -6.36 17.78
CA GLY A 278 5.12 -7.11 16.58
C GLY A 278 3.86 -6.50 15.99
N LEU A 279 3.87 -6.26 14.69
CA LEU A 279 2.83 -5.58 13.92
C LEU A 279 1.79 -6.54 13.34
N GLY A 280 1.86 -7.85 13.64
CA GLY A 280 1.05 -8.89 12.99
C GLY A 280 -0.48 -8.83 13.19
N SER A 281 -1.01 -7.88 13.99
CA SER A 281 -2.44 -7.54 14.06
C SER A 281 -2.84 -6.33 13.21
N VAL A 282 -1.88 -5.72 12.50
CA VAL A 282 -2.09 -4.77 11.40
C VAL A 282 -2.06 -5.57 10.10
N PRO A 283 -3.05 -5.45 9.20
CA PRO A 283 -3.02 -6.11 7.89
C PRO A 283 -1.78 -5.71 7.09
N LEU A 284 -1.12 -6.65 6.40
CA LEU A 284 0.09 -6.36 5.62
C LEU A 284 -0.13 -5.32 4.52
N ASN A 285 -1.35 -5.23 3.97
CA ASN A 285 -1.71 -4.23 2.97
C ASN A 285 -2.15 -2.89 3.57
N ALA A 286 -2.12 -2.71 4.90
CA ALA A 286 -2.52 -1.47 5.53
C ALA A 286 -1.53 -0.33 5.24
N GLN A 287 -2.08 0.87 5.11
CA GLN A 287 -1.32 2.11 5.05
C GLN A 287 -1.39 2.81 6.41
N VAL A 288 -0.25 2.89 7.10
CA VAL A 288 -0.07 3.58 8.38
C VAL A 288 -0.08 5.09 8.15
N VAL A 289 -0.87 5.82 8.94
CA VAL A 289 -1.02 7.29 8.83
C VAL A 289 -0.70 8.04 10.12
N ALA A 290 -0.79 7.38 11.28
CA ALA A 290 -0.37 7.96 12.56
C ALA A 290 0.12 6.89 13.53
N VAL A 291 1.12 7.23 14.34
CA VAL A 291 1.68 6.34 15.36
C VAL A 291 1.90 7.11 16.66
N SER A 292 1.50 6.53 17.78
CA SER A 292 1.79 7.06 19.12
C SER A 292 2.45 6.00 19.99
N LEU A 293 3.67 6.25 20.47
CA LEU A 293 4.29 5.48 21.55
C LEU A 293 3.90 6.12 22.90
N VAL A 294 3.30 5.33 23.78
CA VAL A 294 2.87 5.74 25.12
C VAL A 294 3.61 4.89 26.16
N ALA A 295 4.14 5.53 27.22
CA ALA A 295 4.81 4.83 28.32
C ALA A 295 4.47 5.47 29.67
N THR A 296 4.02 4.66 30.64
CA THR A 296 3.70 5.14 31.99
C THR A 296 4.95 5.14 32.87
N SER A 297 5.34 6.32 33.36
CA SER A 297 6.39 6.45 34.37
C SER A 297 5.80 6.47 35.78
N TYR A 298 6.59 6.03 36.75
CA TYR A 298 6.24 6.12 38.17
C TYR A 298 7.26 6.89 39.01
N ASP A 299 8.45 7.16 38.44
CA ASP A 299 9.50 7.97 39.05
C ASP A 299 10.39 8.62 37.97
N GLY A 300 11.09 9.68 38.34
CA GLY A 300 12.10 10.35 37.52
C GLY A 300 12.47 11.73 38.03
N TYR A 301 13.60 12.25 37.57
CA TYR A 301 14.09 13.59 37.91
C TYR A 301 15.01 14.14 36.80
N ALA A 302 15.03 15.48 36.67
CA ALA A 302 16.01 16.17 35.82
C ALA A 302 17.35 16.27 36.53
N TYR A 303 18.44 16.16 35.78
CA TYR A 303 19.73 16.69 36.21
C TYR A 303 19.77 18.21 35.93
N ASP A 304 20.39 18.98 36.83
CA ASP A 304 20.50 20.43 36.67
C ASP A 304 21.16 20.82 35.34
N ASN A 305 20.57 21.81 34.65
CA ASN A 305 21.04 22.34 33.35
C ASN A 305 21.16 21.29 32.23
N ALA A 306 20.41 20.19 32.30
CA ALA A 306 20.40 19.14 31.28
C ALA A 306 19.05 19.08 30.53
N ASP A 307 19.08 18.53 29.31
CA ASP A 307 17.87 18.34 28.51
C ASP A 307 17.05 17.16 29.04
N GLY A 308 15.85 17.45 29.52
CA GLY A 308 14.98 16.49 30.21
C GLY A 308 14.18 15.57 29.29
N ASN A 309 14.32 15.67 27.97
CA ASN A 309 13.55 14.84 27.04
C ASN A 309 13.98 13.37 27.08
N VAL A 310 13.03 12.47 26.88
CA VAL A 310 13.26 11.07 26.49
C VAL A 310 13.02 10.97 24.99
N TYR A 311 14.05 10.54 24.27
CA TYR A 311 14.03 10.36 22.82
C TYR A 311 13.69 8.93 22.45
N THR A 312 12.95 8.76 21.35
CA THR A 312 12.74 7.46 20.70
C THR A 312 13.70 7.34 19.53
N ARG A 313 14.36 6.20 19.35
CA ARG A 313 15.25 5.91 18.21
C ARG A 313 14.93 4.56 17.60
N LEU A 314 15.16 4.44 16.30
CA LEU A 314 15.02 3.16 15.60
C LEU A 314 16.18 2.23 15.94
N VAL A 315 15.90 0.95 16.17
CA VAL A 315 16.89 -0.11 16.28
C VAL A 315 16.70 -1.01 15.07
N SER A 316 17.71 -1.11 14.20
CA SER A 316 17.60 -1.82 12.92
C SER A 316 17.72 -3.34 13.03
N ASP A 317 18.29 -3.83 14.13
CA ASP A 317 18.29 -5.26 14.46
C ASP A 317 17.01 -5.61 15.24
N ASN A 318 16.14 -6.40 14.60
CA ASN A 318 14.92 -6.94 15.23
C ASN A 318 15.14 -8.33 15.86
N THR A 319 16.33 -8.94 15.74
CA THR A 319 16.59 -10.34 16.14
C THR A 319 16.90 -10.52 17.63
N TRP A 320 17.15 -9.43 18.36
CA TRP A 320 17.45 -9.47 19.80
C TRP A 320 16.31 -10.11 20.62
N SER A 321 16.64 -10.53 21.84
CA SER A 321 15.68 -11.04 22.81
C SER A 321 15.92 -10.40 24.16
N GLU A 322 14.88 -10.37 24.99
CA GLU A 322 14.90 -9.77 26.33
C GLU A 322 16.08 -10.29 27.16
N THR A 323 16.30 -11.61 27.14
CA THR A 323 17.39 -12.29 27.84
C THR A 323 18.72 -12.28 27.09
N GLY A 324 18.76 -11.78 25.86
CA GLY A 324 19.92 -11.82 24.97
C GLY A 324 20.80 -10.57 25.00
N ILE A 325 20.30 -9.43 25.50
CA ILE A 325 21.05 -8.16 25.49
C ILE A 325 21.57 -7.75 26.88
N THR A 326 22.70 -7.07 26.87
CA THR A 326 23.34 -6.38 28.01
C THR A 326 23.93 -5.06 27.51
N TRP A 327 24.44 -4.20 28.39
CA TRP A 327 25.08 -2.93 27.96
C TRP A 327 26.19 -3.14 26.90
N ASN A 328 26.98 -4.21 27.04
CA ASN A 328 28.06 -4.55 26.11
C ASN A 328 27.59 -5.26 24.81
N THR A 329 26.33 -5.68 24.72
CA THR A 329 25.79 -6.53 23.64
C THR A 329 24.49 -6.02 23.04
N GLN A 330 24.04 -4.83 23.46
CA GLN A 330 22.84 -4.17 22.93
C GLN A 330 22.98 -3.87 21.43
N PRO A 331 21.88 -3.97 20.66
CA PRO A 331 21.89 -3.59 19.25
C PRO A 331 22.07 -2.07 19.09
N ALA A 332 22.68 -1.65 17.99
CA ALA A 332 22.86 -0.23 17.67
C ALA A 332 21.53 0.43 17.29
N ALA A 333 21.38 1.71 17.66
CA ALA A 333 20.23 2.54 17.32
C ALA A 333 20.62 3.71 16.41
N SER A 334 19.63 4.31 15.75
CA SER A 334 19.80 5.48 14.87
C SER A 334 20.34 6.71 15.59
N SER A 335 21.23 7.46 14.93
CA SER A 335 21.64 8.81 15.38
C SER A 335 20.48 9.80 15.43
N ASP A 336 19.48 9.57 14.60
CA ASP A 336 18.31 10.43 14.45
C ASP A 336 17.22 9.97 15.41
N ASP A 337 16.52 10.93 16.01
CA ASP A 337 15.34 10.69 16.83
C ASP A 337 14.09 10.51 15.96
N LEU A 338 13.17 9.65 16.41
CA LEU A 338 11.81 9.52 15.92
C LEU A 338 10.83 10.38 16.73
N GLY A 339 11.29 11.47 17.36
CA GLY A 339 10.53 12.26 18.33
C GLY A 339 10.90 11.97 19.78
N SER A 340 10.30 12.74 20.68
CA SER A 340 10.60 12.73 22.11
C SER A 340 9.41 13.19 22.95
N TRP A 341 9.51 13.04 24.27
CA TRP A 341 8.60 13.65 25.24
C TRP A 341 9.37 14.14 26.48
N LEU A 342 8.80 15.12 27.18
CA LEU A 342 9.31 15.63 28.44
C LEU A 342 8.38 15.22 29.60
N LEU A 343 8.94 14.66 30.66
CA LEU A 343 8.26 14.49 31.95
C LEU A 343 8.85 15.48 32.95
N TRP A 344 8.01 16.08 33.80
CA TRP A 344 8.44 17.14 34.72
C TRP A 344 8.06 16.82 36.17
N ASN A 345 8.87 15.98 36.81
CA ASN A 345 8.75 15.75 38.25
C ASN A 345 9.34 16.93 39.04
N ARG A 346 8.46 17.76 39.64
CA ARG A 346 8.88 18.77 40.62
C ARG A 346 9.21 18.09 41.94
N ASN A 347 10.48 17.94 42.30
CA ASN A 347 10.92 17.58 43.67
C ASN A 347 10.20 16.35 44.29
N GLY A 348 9.86 15.32 43.48
CA GLY A 348 9.13 14.13 43.95
C GLY A 348 7.62 14.32 44.18
N GLN A 349 7.03 15.41 43.67
CA GLN A 349 5.60 15.71 43.79
C GLN A 349 4.69 14.73 43.03
N TYR A 350 5.22 14.04 42.00
CA TYR A 350 4.48 13.10 41.17
C TYR A 350 4.92 11.64 41.38
N THR A 351 3.96 10.72 41.49
CA THR A 351 4.21 9.24 41.52
C THR A 351 3.66 8.50 40.32
N THR A 352 3.02 9.19 39.37
CA THR A 352 2.71 8.65 38.04
C THR A 352 2.61 9.79 37.03
N GLN A 353 3.32 9.64 35.92
CA GLN A 353 3.22 10.51 34.74
C GLN A 353 3.17 9.63 33.47
N VAL A 354 2.82 10.20 32.32
CA VAL A 354 2.71 9.45 31.06
C VAL A 354 3.49 10.18 29.97
N GLY A 355 4.46 9.48 29.39
CA GLY A 355 5.22 9.91 28.22
C GLY A 355 4.50 9.53 26.94
N ILE A 356 4.43 10.45 25.97
CA ILE A 356 3.71 10.27 24.71
C ILE A 356 4.55 10.83 23.57
N ASN A 357 5.08 9.97 22.69
CA ASN A 357 5.64 10.38 21.40
C ASN A 357 4.59 10.11 20.31
N SER A 358 4.01 11.17 19.72
CA SER A 358 3.13 11.07 18.54
C SER A 358 3.74 11.75 17.32
N SER A 359 5.08 11.75 17.23
CA SER A 359 5.82 12.36 16.12
C SER A 359 5.50 11.67 14.78
N PRO A 360 5.22 12.43 13.70
CA PRO A 360 5.05 11.89 12.36
C PRO A 360 6.26 11.07 11.87
N LYS A 361 7.45 11.29 12.43
CA LYS A 361 8.66 10.50 12.15
C LYS A 361 8.49 8.99 12.46
N LEU A 362 7.53 8.60 13.31
CA LEU A 362 7.25 7.20 13.63
C LEU A 362 6.52 6.46 12.49
N VAL A 363 5.82 7.17 11.59
CA VAL A 363 4.97 6.56 10.55
C VAL A 363 5.78 5.73 9.56
N ALA A 364 6.83 6.30 8.96
CA ALA A 364 7.61 5.62 7.93
C ALA A 364 8.36 4.37 8.45
N PRO A 365 9.03 4.39 9.63
CA PRO A 365 9.62 3.17 10.20
C PRO A 365 8.60 2.08 10.54
N VAL A 366 7.39 2.43 11.01
CA VAL A 366 6.33 1.43 11.29
C VAL A 366 5.75 0.86 9.99
N GLN A 367 5.57 1.68 8.95
CA GLN A 367 5.21 1.18 7.62
C GLN A 367 6.29 0.22 7.09
N GLN A 368 7.57 0.63 7.09
CA GLN A 368 8.68 -0.19 6.61
C GLN A 368 8.82 -1.52 7.40
N ALA A 369 8.55 -1.50 8.70
CA ALA A 369 8.51 -2.70 9.53
C ALA A 369 7.34 -3.63 9.15
N LEU A 370 6.14 -3.08 8.92
CA LEU A 370 4.97 -3.84 8.45
C LEU A 370 5.23 -4.51 7.09
N GLU A 371 5.96 -3.81 6.22
CA GLU A 371 6.30 -4.26 4.86
C GLU A 371 7.48 -5.25 4.80
N SER A 372 8.17 -5.51 5.92
CA SER A 372 9.39 -6.35 5.95
C SER A 372 9.26 -7.60 6.85
N ASP A 373 9.72 -7.55 8.10
CA ASP A 373 9.67 -8.69 9.03
C ASP A 373 8.48 -8.64 10.01
N GLY A 374 7.65 -7.59 9.92
CA GLY A 374 6.51 -7.37 10.80
C GLY A 374 6.90 -6.92 12.21
N MET A 375 8.16 -6.51 12.45
CA MET A 375 8.69 -6.18 13.77
C MET A 375 9.29 -4.77 13.79
N ILE A 376 9.09 -4.02 14.87
CA ILE A 376 9.79 -2.75 15.08
C ILE A 376 10.45 -2.72 16.46
N SER A 377 11.76 -2.47 16.47
CA SER A 377 12.56 -2.27 17.67
C SER A 377 12.88 -0.79 17.87
N LEU A 378 12.69 -0.31 19.10
CA LEU A 378 12.89 1.07 19.51
C LEU A 378 13.81 1.14 20.73
N ARG A 379 14.72 2.12 20.76
CA ARG A 379 15.52 2.48 21.93
C ARG A 379 14.98 3.78 22.54
N LEU A 380 14.97 3.83 23.87
CA LEU A 380 14.68 5.00 24.67
C LEU A 380 15.94 5.44 25.43
N ASP A 381 16.38 6.66 25.16
CA ASP A 381 17.51 7.35 25.82
C ASP A 381 17.12 8.78 26.19
N SER A 382 17.85 9.39 27.13
CA SER A 382 17.70 10.81 27.48
C SER A 382 19.08 11.42 27.68
N PRO A 383 19.36 12.63 27.19
CA PRO A 383 20.63 13.32 27.43
C PRO A 383 20.68 14.08 28.77
N GLY A 384 19.68 13.97 29.64
CA GLY A 384 19.61 14.82 30.85
C GLY A 384 18.53 14.50 31.88
N TYR A 385 17.72 13.46 31.68
CA TYR A 385 16.71 12.99 32.63
C TYR A 385 17.01 11.56 33.08
N ARG A 386 16.65 11.24 34.34
CA ARG A 386 16.42 9.86 34.74
C ARG A 386 14.93 9.61 34.82
N THR A 387 14.44 8.56 34.18
CA THR A 387 13.02 8.14 34.27
C THR A 387 12.89 6.64 34.42
N LEU A 388 11.92 6.22 35.24
CA LEU A 388 11.56 4.82 35.44
C LEU A 388 10.15 4.57 34.89
N TYR A 389 10.07 3.71 33.88
CA TYR A 389 8.82 3.23 33.28
C TYR A 389 8.53 1.81 33.76
N HIS A 390 7.27 1.39 33.71
CA HIS A 390 6.92 -0.01 33.90
C HIS A 390 7.33 -0.82 32.65
N SER A 391 7.91 -2.00 32.85
CA SER A 391 8.06 -2.99 31.78
C SER A 391 6.80 -3.85 31.66
N ARG A 392 6.77 -4.75 30.67
CA ARG A 392 5.75 -5.81 30.55
C ARG A 392 5.76 -6.84 31.68
N GLU A 393 6.85 -7.00 32.44
CA GLU A 393 6.87 -7.82 33.66
C GLU A 393 6.13 -7.17 34.83
N TYR A 394 5.65 -5.93 34.69
CA TYR A 394 4.85 -5.27 35.71
C TYR A 394 3.43 -5.87 35.79
N THR A 395 3.23 -6.79 36.73
CA THR A 395 2.04 -7.67 36.79
C THR A 395 0.75 -7.03 37.31
N ASN A 396 0.75 -5.78 37.78
CA ASN A 396 -0.47 -5.19 38.37
C ASN A 396 -1.54 -4.84 37.32
N THR A 397 -1.14 -4.37 36.13
CA THR A 397 -2.07 -4.03 35.03
C THR A 397 -1.33 -3.78 33.70
N GLU A 398 -1.83 -4.39 32.62
CA GLU A 398 -1.34 -4.19 31.24
C GLU A 398 -1.49 -2.73 30.76
N VAL A 399 -2.42 -1.97 31.37
CA VAL A 399 -2.64 -0.54 31.09
C VAL A 399 -1.40 0.31 31.40
N ARG A 400 -0.47 -0.18 32.23
CA ARG A 400 0.78 0.52 32.56
C ARG A 400 1.97 0.15 31.68
N TRP A 401 1.87 -0.91 30.90
CA TRP A 401 2.94 -1.31 29.97
C TRP A 401 3.11 -0.24 28.89
N PRO A 402 4.30 -0.15 28.25
CA PRO A 402 4.46 0.64 27.03
C PRO A 402 3.47 0.15 25.97
N GLN A 403 2.92 1.06 25.16
CA GLN A 403 2.02 0.71 24.07
C GLN A 403 2.34 1.52 22.82
N LEU A 404 2.32 0.85 21.66
CA LEU A 404 2.43 1.46 20.35
C LEU A 404 1.04 1.46 19.70
N LEU A 405 0.41 2.63 19.63
CA LEU A 405 -0.85 2.81 18.92
C LEU A 405 -0.54 3.04 17.44
N VAL A 406 -1.08 2.20 16.56
CA VAL A 406 -0.89 2.30 15.11
C VAL A 406 -2.25 2.59 14.47
N SER A 407 -2.38 3.78 13.86
CA SER A 407 -3.56 4.17 13.09
C SER A 407 -3.29 3.94 11.61
N TYR A 408 -4.18 3.22 10.95
CA TYR A 408 -4.01 2.78 9.57
C TYR A 408 -5.36 2.65 8.86
N PHE A 409 -5.37 2.70 7.54
CA PHE A 409 -6.52 2.25 6.77
C PHE A 409 -6.10 1.06 5.89
N VAL A 410 -7.07 0.27 5.45
CA VAL A 410 -6.85 -0.83 4.51
C VAL A 410 -7.29 -0.34 3.13
N PRO A 411 -6.39 -0.22 2.14
CA PRO A 411 -6.76 0.11 0.77
C PRO A 411 -7.76 -0.92 0.22
N PRO A 412 -8.59 -0.54 -0.76
CA PRO A 412 -9.53 -1.46 -1.39
C PRO A 412 -8.85 -2.77 -1.84
N PRO A 413 -9.53 -3.92 -1.74
CA PRO A 413 -9.00 -5.17 -2.27
C PRO A 413 -8.78 -5.04 -3.78
N CYS A 414 -7.79 -5.76 -4.27
CA CYS A 414 -7.41 -5.73 -5.68
C CYS A 414 -8.58 -6.10 -6.59
N PRO A 415 -8.74 -5.43 -7.75
CA PRO A 415 -9.86 -5.68 -8.63
C PRO A 415 -9.88 -7.14 -9.05
N THR A 416 -10.93 -7.86 -8.71
CA THR A 416 -11.08 -9.28 -9.05
C THR A 416 -11.39 -9.43 -10.54
N PRO A 417 -10.87 -10.47 -11.23
CA PRO A 417 -11.17 -10.72 -12.65
C PRO A 417 -12.63 -11.07 -12.96
N GLU A 418 -13.54 -11.08 -11.99
CA GLU A 418 -14.91 -11.60 -12.14
C GLU A 418 -15.76 -10.80 -13.15
N GLU A 419 -15.37 -9.56 -13.47
CA GLU A 419 -15.93 -8.77 -14.57
C GLU A 419 -14.95 -8.52 -15.74
N VAL A 420 -13.83 -9.26 -15.83
CA VAL A 420 -12.76 -9.07 -16.84
C VAL A 420 -12.38 -10.36 -17.59
N SER A 421 -13.20 -10.72 -18.59
CA SER A 421 -12.83 -11.59 -19.73
C SER A 421 -11.45 -11.18 -20.26
N ALA A 422 -10.54 -12.15 -20.33
CA ALA A 422 -9.17 -11.98 -20.78
C ALA A 422 -9.03 -12.49 -22.22
N PRO A 423 -8.20 -11.86 -23.07
CA PRO A 423 -8.05 -12.29 -24.45
C PRO A 423 -7.35 -13.65 -24.54
N THR A 424 -7.90 -14.54 -25.37
CA THR A 424 -7.30 -15.84 -25.71
C THR A 424 -6.00 -15.62 -26.48
N GLN A 425 -4.92 -16.29 -26.09
CA GLN A 425 -3.62 -16.20 -26.78
C GLN A 425 -3.35 -17.44 -27.65
N VAL A 426 -2.88 -17.19 -28.87
CA VAL A 426 -2.35 -18.21 -29.79
C VAL A 426 -0.92 -17.86 -30.20
N VAL A 427 -0.08 -18.88 -30.34
CA VAL A 427 1.31 -18.77 -30.81
C VAL A 427 1.41 -19.47 -32.16
N LEU A 428 1.76 -18.73 -33.20
CA LEU A 428 1.86 -19.20 -34.57
C LEU A 428 3.34 -19.31 -34.97
N GLU A 429 3.76 -20.49 -35.44
CA GLU A 429 5.00 -20.61 -36.22
C GLU A 429 4.72 -20.15 -37.68
N PRO A 430 5.73 -19.64 -38.42
CA PRO A 430 5.52 -19.26 -39.81
C PRO A 430 5.21 -20.50 -40.67
N GLU A 431 4.21 -20.36 -41.54
CA GLU A 431 3.86 -21.39 -42.54
C GLU A 431 4.81 -21.36 -43.74
N ALA A 432 5.55 -20.27 -43.91
CA ALA A 432 6.67 -20.12 -44.84
C ALA A 432 7.67 -19.09 -44.30
N ASP A 433 8.97 -19.36 -44.44
CA ASP A 433 10.01 -18.33 -44.29
C ASP A 433 11.17 -18.50 -45.28
N THR A 434 11.88 -17.42 -45.57
CA THR A 434 13.09 -17.44 -46.39
C THR A 434 13.82 -16.11 -46.27
N TYR A 435 15.06 -16.04 -46.74
CA TYR A 435 15.74 -14.78 -46.99
C TYR A 435 16.19 -14.67 -48.44
N VAL A 436 16.47 -13.45 -48.89
CA VAL A 436 16.92 -13.15 -50.24
C VAL A 436 18.23 -12.37 -50.19
N TRP A 437 19.14 -12.64 -51.13
CA TRP A 437 20.49 -12.07 -51.13
C TRP A 437 20.83 -11.35 -52.44
N SER A 438 21.17 -10.07 -52.38
CA SER A 438 21.39 -9.23 -53.57
C SER A 438 22.63 -9.63 -54.38
N GLU A 439 23.65 -10.18 -53.73
CA GLU A 439 24.87 -10.69 -54.40
C GLU A 439 24.67 -12.09 -55.02
N SER A 440 23.50 -12.71 -54.84
CA SER A 440 23.16 -14.01 -55.42
C SER A 440 21.69 -14.01 -55.88
N PRO A 441 21.34 -13.14 -56.84
CA PRO A 441 19.97 -12.64 -56.94
C PRO A 441 18.96 -13.64 -57.54
N ASN A 442 19.44 -14.77 -58.06
CA ASN A 442 18.63 -15.88 -58.57
C ASN A 442 18.67 -17.12 -57.64
N THR A 443 19.31 -17.02 -56.47
CA THR A 443 19.41 -18.13 -55.51
C THR A 443 18.23 -18.08 -54.55
N ASN A 444 17.60 -19.24 -54.34
CA ASN A 444 16.60 -19.45 -53.31
C ASN A 444 17.26 -19.98 -52.03
N TYR A 445 16.72 -19.59 -50.85
CA TYR A 445 17.25 -19.99 -49.54
C TYR A 445 16.18 -20.57 -48.61
N GLY A 446 14.97 -20.90 -49.10
CA GLY A 446 13.83 -21.34 -48.27
C GLY A 446 13.91 -22.77 -47.71
N ALA A 447 15.11 -23.35 -47.66
CA ALA A 447 15.41 -24.60 -46.97
C ALA A 447 16.60 -24.46 -46.01
N ASN A 448 17.13 -23.24 -45.84
CA ASN A 448 18.23 -22.97 -44.92
C ASN A 448 17.69 -22.85 -43.50
N GLN A 449 18.39 -23.44 -42.53
CA GLN A 449 18.05 -23.35 -41.09
C GLN A 449 18.25 -21.95 -40.47
N ASN A 450 18.45 -20.91 -41.30
CA ASN A 450 18.71 -19.56 -40.86
C ASN A 450 18.11 -18.49 -41.79
N LEU A 451 17.83 -17.33 -41.20
CA LEU A 451 17.36 -16.14 -41.88
C LEU A 451 18.42 -15.04 -41.75
N SER A 452 19.08 -14.69 -42.85
CA SER A 452 20.16 -13.70 -42.87
C SER A 452 19.68 -12.34 -43.36
N ILE A 453 19.76 -11.33 -42.48
CA ILE A 453 19.46 -9.93 -42.77
C ILE A 453 20.79 -9.16 -42.81
N ASP A 454 20.92 -8.18 -43.71
CA ASP A 454 22.14 -7.38 -43.90
C ASP A 454 21.81 -6.01 -44.55
N ASP A 455 22.62 -4.99 -44.26
CA ASP A 455 22.33 -3.57 -44.56
C ASP A 455 22.03 -3.28 -46.04
N LYS A 456 22.77 -3.94 -46.93
CA LYS A 456 22.72 -3.77 -48.39
C LYS A 456 22.39 -5.06 -49.12
N LYS A 457 22.46 -6.21 -48.45
CA LYS A 457 22.47 -7.52 -49.11
C LYS A 457 21.30 -8.42 -48.77
N GLY A 458 20.77 -8.38 -47.54
CA GLY A 458 19.89 -9.41 -47.02
C GLY A 458 18.57 -8.88 -46.47
N GLU A 459 17.46 -9.43 -46.97
CA GLU A 459 16.11 -9.20 -46.41
C GLU A 459 15.48 -10.57 -46.11
N ALA A 460 14.84 -10.72 -44.94
CA ALA A 460 14.15 -11.95 -44.55
C ALA A 460 12.63 -11.77 -44.60
N TYR A 461 11.90 -12.82 -44.95
CA TYR A 461 10.45 -12.83 -45.15
C TYR A 461 9.83 -13.96 -44.33
N LEU A 462 8.73 -13.66 -43.64
CA LEU A 462 7.96 -14.59 -42.80
C LEU A 462 6.49 -14.50 -43.21
N ARG A 463 5.79 -15.62 -43.44
CA ARG A 463 4.32 -15.65 -43.58
C ARG A 463 3.69 -16.51 -42.49
N PHE A 464 2.62 -16.00 -41.88
CA PHE A 464 1.89 -16.67 -40.81
C PHE A 464 0.46 -16.98 -41.25
N ASN A 465 -0.06 -18.12 -40.78
CA ASN A 465 -1.41 -18.58 -41.06
C ASN A 465 -2.31 -18.32 -39.84
N LEU A 466 -3.36 -17.53 -40.04
CA LEU A 466 -4.29 -17.07 -39.01
C LEU A 466 -5.54 -17.95 -38.90
N SER A 467 -5.69 -19.01 -39.71
CA SER A 467 -6.90 -19.87 -39.74
C SER A 467 -7.21 -20.64 -38.45
N SER A 468 -6.29 -20.60 -37.47
CA SER A 468 -6.53 -21.12 -36.11
C SER A 468 -7.28 -20.13 -35.20
N LEU A 469 -7.43 -18.87 -35.61
CA LEU A 469 -8.26 -17.88 -34.93
C LEU A 469 -9.71 -17.98 -35.46
N PRO A 470 -10.73 -17.78 -34.60
CA PRO A 470 -12.12 -17.69 -35.03
C PRO A 470 -12.37 -16.55 -36.02
N ALA A 471 -13.18 -16.80 -37.04
CA ALA A 471 -13.59 -15.77 -38.00
C ALA A 471 -14.37 -14.65 -37.30
N GLY A 472 -13.99 -13.39 -37.52
CA GLY A 472 -14.54 -12.22 -36.84
C GLY A 472 -13.99 -11.97 -35.43
N ALA A 473 -12.95 -12.69 -34.99
CA ALA A 473 -12.31 -12.42 -33.71
C ALA A 473 -11.64 -11.03 -33.69
N HIS A 474 -11.72 -10.37 -32.55
CA HIS A 474 -11.18 -9.02 -32.37
C HIS A 474 -9.79 -9.10 -31.76
N ILE A 475 -8.75 -8.77 -32.54
CA ILE A 475 -7.37 -8.82 -32.07
C ILE A 475 -7.17 -7.82 -30.94
N ALA A 476 -6.70 -8.32 -29.80
CA ALA A 476 -6.35 -7.57 -28.61
C ALA A 476 -4.88 -7.15 -28.64
N SER A 477 -3.94 -8.02 -29.02
CA SER A 477 -2.50 -7.65 -29.11
C SER A 477 -1.75 -8.54 -30.09
N VAL A 478 -0.72 -7.99 -30.76
CA VAL A 478 0.16 -8.73 -31.67
C VAL A 478 1.61 -8.55 -31.25
N ARG A 479 2.39 -9.62 -31.34
CA ARG A 479 3.82 -9.61 -31.00
C ARG A 479 4.60 -10.56 -31.91
N LEU A 480 5.59 -10.03 -32.62
CA LEU A 480 6.48 -10.80 -33.50
C LEU A 480 7.81 -11.07 -32.77
N GLU A 481 8.19 -12.35 -32.67
CA GLU A 481 9.43 -12.81 -32.05
C GLU A 481 10.34 -13.49 -33.06
N ALA A 482 11.65 -13.28 -32.93
CA ALA A 482 12.67 -14.05 -33.65
C ALA A 482 13.95 -14.20 -32.81
N LEU A 483 14.48 -15.42 -32.72
CA LEU A 483 15.72 -15.67 -31.99
C LEU A 483 16.95 -15.50 -32.90
N ALA A 484 17.77 -14.50 -32.61
CA ALA A 484 19.08 -14.34 -33.22
C ALA A 484 20.13 -15.20 -32.49
N TYR A 485 21.06 -15.76 -33.27
CA TYR A 485 22.21 -16.51 -32.75
C TYR A 485 23.56 -16.03 -33.30
N ASP A 486 23.56 -15.23 -34.37
CA ASP A 486 24.74 -14.60 -34.97
C ASP A 486 24.36 -13.21 -35.52
N GLY A 487 25.36 -12.37 -35.74
CA GLY A 487 25.19 -10.99 -36.20
C GLY A 487 26.47 -10.17 -36.04
N TYR A 488 26.45 -8.96 -36.60
CA TYR A 488 27.58 -8.03 -36.56
C TYR A 488 27.09 -6.58 -36.65
N ALA A 489 27.47 -5.78 -35.65
CA ALA A 489 27.14 -4.36 -35.54
C ALA A 489 28.32 -3.48 -35.97
N ASN A 490 28.04 -2.43 -36.74
CA ASN A 490 29.04 -1.47 -37.25
C ASN A 490 28.93 -0.07 -36.61
N GLY A 491 28.08 0.10 -35.58
CA GLY A 491 27.74 1.40 -34.99
C GLY A 491 26.58 2.10 -35.72
N GLY A 492 25.80 2.89 -34.97
CA GLY A 492 24.53 3.46 -35.43
C GLY A 492 23.30 2.67 -34.99
N ASP A 493 22.24 2.70 -35.80
CA ASP A 493 20.99 2.00 -35.51
C ASP A 493 21.06 0.51 -35.88
N GLY A 494 20.91 -0.35 -34.86
CA GLY A 494 20.87 -1.81 -34.98
C GLY A 494 19.48 -2.42 -34.99
N SER A 495 18.45 -1.59 -35.18
CA SER A 495 17.08 -2.06 -35.16
C SER A 495 16.78 -2.94 -36.38
N VAL A 496 15.93 -3.95 -36.17
CA VAL A 496 15.37 -4.80 -37.22
C VAL A 496 13.89 -4.46 -37.35
N TYR A 497 13.53 -3.90 -38.50
CA TYR A 497 12.22 -3.34 -38.79
C TYR A 497 11.36 -4.34 -39.54
N ALA A 498 10.17 -4.61 -39.01
CA ALA A 498 9.13 -5.35 -39.71
C ALA A 498 8.37 -4.42 -40.67
N HIS A 499 8.05 -4.88 -41.87
CA HIS A 499 7.24 -4.18 -42.86
C HIS A 499 6.17 -5.12 -43.40
N LEU A 500 4.98 -4.60 -43.71
CA LEU A 500 3.93 -5.39 -44.36
C LEU A 500 4.33 -5.77 -45.77
N VAL A 501 4.12 -7.02 -46.15
CA VAL A 501 4.22 -7.52 -47.52
C VAL A 501 2.79 -7.87 -47.97
N PRO A 502 2.12 -7.05 -48.82
CA PRO A 502 0.72 -7.27 -49.19
C PRO A 502 0.48 -8.39 -50.21
N ASP A 503 1.55 -8.93 -50.80
CA ASP A 503 1.47 -10.09 -51.68
C ASP A 503 1.88 -11.32 -50.88
N ASP A 504 0.89 -12.03 -50.35
CA ASP A 504 1.05 -13.27 -49.60
C ASP A 504 1.22 -14.51 -50.50
N THR A 505 1.25 -14.36 -51.83
CA THR A 505 1.26 -15.50 -52.78
C THR A 505 2.65 -16.09 -53.06
N TRP A 506 3.71 -15.54 -52.47
CA TRP A 506 5.09 -15.98 -52.69
C TRP A 506 5.34 -17.43 -52.25
N SER A 507 6.22 -18.13 -52.97
CA SER A 507 6.63 -19.50 -52.65
C SER A 507 8.01 -19.51 -51.99
N GLU A 508 8.07 -20.03 -50.77
CA GLU A 508 9.29 -20.28 -49.99
C GLU A 508 10.42 -20.91 -50.80
N THR A 509 10.11 -21.93 -51.60
CA THR A 509 11.07 -22.73 -52.37
C THR A 509 11.40 -22.15 -53.76
N ALA A 510 10.78 -21.02 -54.14
CA ALA A 510 10.99 -20.36 -55.44
C ALA A 510 11.33 -18.86 -55.35
N MET A 511 11.16 -18.23 -54.18
CA MET A 511 11.46 -16.80 -54.02
C MET A 511 12.98 -16.55 -54.08
N THR A 512 13.36 -15.51 -54.80
CA THR A 512 14.74 -15.06 -54.99
C THR A 512 14.79 -13.55 -54.81
N TRP A 513 15.98 -12.94 -54.81
CA TRP A 513 16.06 -11.47 -54.80
C TRP A 513 15.26 -10.83 -55.94
N ASN A 514 15.34 -11.40 -57.15
CA ASN A 514 14.66 -10.88 -58.34
C ASN A 514 13.14 -11.10 -58.36
N THR A 515 12.63 -12.03 -57.54
CA THR A 515 11.19 -12.39 -57.48
C THR A 515 10.53 -12.03 -56.14
N ARG A 516 11.22 -11.31 -55.24
CA ARG A 516 10.68 -10.93 -53.93
C ARG A 516 9.52 -9.93 -54.06
N PRO A 517 8.45 -10.06 -53.26
CA PRO A 517 7.34 -9.11 -53.27
C PRO A 517 7.76 -7.76 -52.66
N ALA A 518 7.04 -6.71 -53.06
CA ALA A 518 7.20 -5.36 -52.52
C ALA A 518 6.57 -5.25 -51.12
N VAL A 519 7.04 -4.27 -50.34
CA VAL A 519 6.43 -3.89 -49.05
C VAL A 519 5.48 -2.70 -49.22
N SER A 520 4.55 -2.55 -48.28
CA SER A 520 3.67 -1.38 -48.18
C SER A 520 3.89 -0.61 -46.89
N GLY A 521 3.67 0.71 -46.95
CA GLY A 521 3.69 1.61 -45.80
C GLY A 521 5.08 1.87 -45.19
N SER A 522 5.07 2.40 -43.97
CA SER A 522 6.22 2.51 -43.08
C SER A 522 6.55 1.15 -42.44
N ASP A 523 7.57 1.12 -41.57
CA ASP A 523 7.73 0.00 -40.65
C ASP A 523 6.51 -0.15 -39.73
N LEU A 524 6.31 -1.39 -39.27
CA LEU A 524 5.34 -1.80 -38.26
C LEU A 524 6.05 -1.99 -36.90
N GLY A 525 7.07 -1.17 -36.62
CA GLY A 525 7.93 -1.32 -35.44
C GLY A 525 9.14 -2.22 -35.64
N SER A 526 9.92 -2.32 -34.57
CA SER A 526 11.23 -2.97 -34.57
C SER A 526 11.62 -3.54 -33.21
N TRP A 527 12.70 -4.32 -33.22
CA TRP A 527 13.49 -4.69 -32.04
C TRP A 527 14.97 -4.36 -32.29
N TRP A 528 15.77 -4.18 -31.24
CA TRP A 528 17.21 -3.91 -31.36
C TRP A 528 18.04 -4.97 -30.64
N LEU A 529 19.00 -5.54 -31.36
CA LEU A 529 19.94 -6.55 -30.88
C LEU A 529 21.37 -6.05 -31.07
N TRP A 530 22.28 -6.47 -30.20
CA TRP A 530 23.67 -6.02 -30.24
C TRP A 530 24.65 -7.19 -30.14
N TYR A 531 25.37 -7.43 -31.22
CA TYR A 531 26.45 -8.42 -31.26
C TYR A 531 27.81 -7.75 -31.13
N ASN A 532 28.46 -7.97 -29.98
CA ASN A 532 29.89 -7.71 -29.81
C ASN A 532 30.74 -8.78 -30.53
N THR A 533 32.06 -8.73 -30.36
CA THR A 533 33.01 -9.69 -30.97
C THR A 533 33.23 -10.98 -30.15
N SER A 534 32.35 -11.30 -29.18
CA SER A 534 32.50 -12.51 -28.35
C SER A 534 32.24 -13.81 -29.11
N THR A 535 32.92 -14.88 -28.68
CA THR A 535 32.79 -16.24 -29.24
C THR A 535 32.73 -17.27 -28.11
N PRO A 536 31.73 -18.18 -28.07
CA PRO A 536 30.56 -18.23 -28.94
C PRO A 536 29.67 -16.99 -28.75
N ARG A 537 28.91 -16.63 -29.78
CA ARG A 537 27.98 -15.50 -29.71
C ARG A 537 26.77 -15.84 -28.83
N PRO A 538 26.24 -14.89 -28.05
CA PRO A 538 25.08 -15.11 -27.20
C PRO A 538 23.77 -15.17 -27.99
N LEU A 539 22.79 -15.89 -27.47
CA LEU A 539 21.43 -15.87 -28.00
C LEU A 539 20.73 -14.55 -27.61
N GLN A 540 19.96 -13.99 -28.54
CA GLN A 540 19.23 -12.73 -28.33
C GLN A 540 17.82 -12.83 -28.91
N LEU A 541 16.81 -12.56 -28.08
CA LEU A 541 15.41 -12.59 -28.50
C LEU A 541 15.00 -11.21 -29.02
N GLY A 542 14.75 -11.10 -30.32
CA GLY A 542 14.09 -9.94 -30.91
C GLY A 542 12.58 -10.02 -30.63
N VAL A 543 12.00 -8.94 -30.10
CA VAL A 543 10.56 -8.83 -29.80
C VAL A 543 10.02 -7.50 -30.31
N ASN A 544 9.19 -7.53 -31.35
CA ASN A 544 8.42 -6.38 -31.79
C ASN A 544 7.00 -6.52 -31.23
N ALA A 545 6.64 -5.63 -30.31
CA ALA A 545 5.30 -5.48 -29.75
C ALA A 545 4.73 -4.08 -30.05
N ASP A 546 5.03 -3.51 -31.21
CA ASP A 546 4.51 -2.21 -31.62
C ASP A 546 3.01 -2.30 -31.97
N ALA A 547 2.22 -1.35 -31.49
CA ALA A 547 0.79 -1.23 -31.77
C ALA A 547 0.47 -1.27 -33.28
N ARG A 548 1.38 -0.81 -34.14
CA ARG A 548 1.24 -0.84 -35.61
C ARG A 548 1.10 -2.24 -36.21
N LEU A 549 1.55 -3.30 -35.52
CA LEU A 549 1.32 -4.69 -35.95
C LEU A 549 -0.16 -5.09 -35.95
N LYS A 550 -0.99 -4.45 -35.13
CA LYS A 550 -2.39 -4.86 -34.89
C LYS A 550 -3.26 -4.78 -36.14
N ALA A 551 -3.26 -3.62 -36.81
CA ALA A 551 -4.20 -3.35 -37.91
C ALA A 551 -3.96 -4.26 -39.13
N PRO A 552 -2.70 -4.49 -39.59
CA PRO A 552 -2.46 -5.43 -40.69
C PRO A 552 -2.84 -6.88 -40.37
N VAL A 553 -2.61 -7.36 -39.14
CA VAL A 553 -2.99 -8.74 -38.77
C VAL A 553 -4.50 -8.89 -38.60
N GLN A 554 -5.21 -7.85 -38.15
CA GLN A 554 -6.67 -7.85 -38.15
C GLN A 554 -7.21 -7.87 -39.58
N GLN A 555 -6.68 -7.01 -40.46
CA GLN A 555 -7.08 -6.98 -41.86
C GLN A 555 -6.85 -8.33 -42.56
N ALA A 556 -5.72 -8.97 -42.31
CA ALA A 556 -5.41 -10.32 -42.79
C ALA A 556 -6.37 -11.40 -42.27
N LEU A 557 -6.75 -11.34 -40.99
CA LEU A 557 -7.75 -12.24 -40.41
C LEU A 557 -9.13 -12.05 -41.04
N ASP A 558 -9.47 -10.81 -41.39
CA ASP A 558 -10.73 -10.42 -42.01
C ASP A 558 -10.76 -10.68 -43.55
N SER A 559 -9.61 -11.00 -44.18
CA SER A 559 -9.48 -11.26 -45.62
C SER A 559 -9.30 -12.75 -45.98
N ASP A 560 -8.07 -13.23 -45.95
CA ASP A 560 -7.58 -14.48 -46.53
C ASP A 560 -6.84 -15.35 -45.51
N GLY A 561 -6.68 -14.85 -44.28
CA GLY A 561 -6.08 -15.56 -43.16
C GLY A 561 -4.55 -15.69 -43.26
N LEU A 562 -3.89 -14.92 -44.12
CA LEU A 562 -2.44 -14.93 -44.29
C LEU A 562 -1.86 -13.54 -44.01
N VAL A 563 -0.70 -13.49 -43.34
CA VAL A 563 0.03 -12.22 -43.16
C VAL A 563 1.53 -12.41 -43.35
N SER A 564 2.10 -11.66 -44.29
CA SER A 564 3.52 -11.63 -44.58
C SER A 564 4.22 -10.39 -44.03
N PHE A 565 5.38 -10.61 -43.42
CA PHE A 565 6.29 -9.58 -42.94
C PHE A 565 7.66 -9.69 -43.61
N ARG A 566 8.22 -8.55 -44.03
CA ARG A 566 9.63 -8.43 -44.38
C ARG A 566 10.41 -7.80 -43.24
N LEU A 567 11.45 -8.49 -42.78
CA LEU A 567 12.43 -8.01 -41.81
C LEU A 567 13.64 -7.40 -42.53
N LYS A 568 14.03 -6.18 -42.13
CA LYS A 568 15.23 -5.49 -42.64
C LYS A 568 15.94 -4.75 -41.51
N SER A 569 17.26 -4.66 -41.58
CA SER A 569 18.09 -3.92 -40.62
C SER A 569 19.21 -3.18 -41.36
N ALA A 570 19.80 -2.18 -40.71
CA ALA A 570 21.07 -1.59 -41.12
C ALA A 570 22.30 -2.39 -40.63
N TYR A 571 22.10 -3.49 -39.89
CA TYR A 571 23.15 -4.42 -39.45
C TYR A 571 22.97 -5.83 -40.00
N LYS A 572 24.05 -6.61 -39.97
CA LYS A 572 23.96 -8.05 -40.17
C LYS A 572 23.36 -8.71 -38.94
N THR A 573 22.24 -9.42 -39.09
CA THR A 573 21.65 -10.26 -38.05
C THR A 573 21.20 -11.59 -38.63
N VAL A 574 21.37 -12.67 -37.87
CA VAL A 574 21.10 -14.04 -38.32
C VAL A 574 20.21 -14.74 -37.30
N TYR A 575 18.99 -15.06 -37.74
CA TYR A 575 17.96 -15.71 -36.94
C TYR A 575 17.85 -17.19 -37.28
N ARG A 576 17.21 -17.97 -36.41
CA ARG A 576 16.69 -19.29 -36.80
C ARG A 576 15.58 -19.13 -37.83
N SER A 577 15.49 -20.06 -38.77
CA SER A 577 14.30 -20.29 -39.59
C SER A 577 13.39 -21.35 -38.96
N ARG A 578 12.25 -21.61 -39.58
CA ARG A 578 11.34 -22.72 -39.26
C ARG A 578 11.94 -24.12 -39.50
N GLU A 579 12.90 -24.27 -40.42
CA GLU A 579 13.63 -25.54 -40.62
C GLU A 579 14.55 -25.88 -39.43
N TYR A 580 14.79 -24.93 -38.53
CA TYR A 580 15.60 -25.19 -37.35
C TYR A 580 14.92 -26.24 -36.44
N GLY A 581 15.72 -27.20 -35.96
CA GLY A 581 15.20 -28.38 -35.25
C GLY A 581 14.60 -28.12 -33.87
N VAL A 582 14.74 -26.90 -33.32
CA VAL A 582 14.23 -26.54 -31.99
C VAL A 582 13.07 -25.56 -32.12
N ALA A 583 11.84 -26.04 -31.96
CA ALA A 583 10.61 -25.24 -32.06
C ALA A 583 10.54 -24.04 -31.09
N SER A 584 11.24 -24.12 -29.95
CA SER A 584 11.37 -23.01 -28.99
C SER A 584 12.38 -21.93 -29.38
N GLU A 585 13.01 -22.04 -30.55
CA GLU A 585 13.93 -21.04 -31.11
C GLU A 585 13.48 -20.49 -32.47
N ARG A 586 12.39 -21.01 -33.05
CA ARG A 586 11.83 -20.55 -34.33
C ARG A 586 11.18 -19.16 -34.23
N PRO A 587 11.04 -18.43 -35.34
CA PRO A 587 10.21 -17.21 -35.38
C PRO A 587 8.77 -17.50 -34.98
N ARG A 588 8.10 -16.53 -34.33
CA ARG A 588 6.74 -16.68 -33.82
C ARG A 588 5.92 -15.41 -33.97
N LEU A 589 4.66 -15.54 -34.35
CA LEU A 589 3.66 -14.49 -34.22
C LEU A 589 2.72 -14.87 -33.06
N VAL A 590 2.77 -14.11 -31.99
CA VAL A 590 1.89 -14.30 -30.83
C VAL A 590 0.73 -13.31 -30.94
N VAL A 591 -0.49 -13.83 -31.03
CA VAL A 591 -1.71 -13.04 -31.18
C VAL A 591 -2.61 -13.32 -29.99
N SER A 592 -3.03 -12.28 -29.30
CA SER A 592 -4.09 -12.34 -28.29
C SER A 592 -5.36 -11.73 -28.89
N TYR A 593 -6.52 -12.38 -28.74
CA TYR A 593 -7.78 -11.96 -29.34
C TYR A 593 -8.97 -12.17 -28.39
N PHE A 594 -10.05 -11.44 -28.64
CA PHE A 594 -11.37 -11.68 -28.07
C PHE A 594 -12.25 -12.43 -29.08
N GLU A 595 -13.10 -13.32 -28.57
CA GLU A 595 -14.09 -14.02 -29.38
C GLU A 595 -15.06 -13.04 -30.06
N PRO A 596 -15.65 -13.36 -31.24
CA PRO A 596 -16.57 -12.47 -31.97
C PRO A 596 -17.84 -12.04 -31.20
N GLY A 597 -18.11 -12.67 -30.05
CA GLY A 597 -19.25 -12.39 -29.19
C GLY A 597 -18.86 -11.86 -27.80
N ASP A 598 -17.61 -11.43 -27.57
CA ASP A 598 -17.22 -10.89 -26.26
C ASP A 598 -17.96 -9.57 -25.97
N PRO A 599 -18.70 -9.46 -24.84
CA PRO A 599 -19.54 -8.31 -24.55
C PRO A 599 -18.77 -7.00 -24.32
N ARG A 600 -17.44 -7.02 -24.14
CA ARG A 600 -16.62 -5.79 -24.02
C ARG A 600 -16.02 -5.31 -25.33
N VAL A 601 -16.09 -6.11 -26.39
CA VAL A 601 -15.46 -5.79 -27.67
C VAL A 601 -16.48 -5.96 -28.79
N THR A 602 -17.31 -4.93 -28.97
CA THR A 602 -18.34 -4.86 -30.02
C THR A 602 -17.84 -4.27 -31.34
N SER A 603 -16.54 -3.95 -31.42
CA SER A 603 -15.89 -3.32 -32.57
C SER A 603 -14.38 -3.60 -32.56
N HIS A 604 -13.68 -3.28 -33.65
CA HIS A 604 -12.22 -3.34 -33.66
C HIS A 604 -11.61 -2.43 -32.58
N LEU A 605 -10.70 -2.98 -31.78
CA LEU A 605 -9.94 -2.22 -30.79
C LEU A 605 -8.91 -1.29 -31.47
N GLU A 606 -8.77 -0.08 -30.93
CA GLU A 606 -7.63 0.81 -31.16
C GLU A 606 -6.45 0.40 -30.26
N ALA A 607 -5.29 1.01 -30.48
CA ALA A 607 -4.06 0.71 -29.76
C ALA A 607 -3.18 1.96 -29.61
N ALA A 608 -2.70 2.23 -28.39
CA ALA A 608 -1.77 3.31 -28.10
C ALA A 608 -0.58 2.82 -27.28
N SER A 609 0.61 3.33 -27.60
CA SER A 609 1.88 2.98 -26.92
C SER A 609 2.38 4.14 -26.07
N PHE A 610 2.75 3.86 -24.83
CA PHE A 610 3.24 4.82 -23.85
C PHE A 610 4.63 4.40 -23.35
N PHE A 611 5.58 5.34 -23.38
CA PHE A 611 6.88 5.19 -22.71
C PHE A 611 6.81 5.82 -21.31
N PRO A 612 7.68 5.43 -20.37
CA PRO A 612 7.78 6.08 -19.08
C PRO A 612 8.02 7.59 -19.21
N VAL A 613 7.26 8.36 -18.43
CA VAL A 613 7.54 9.77 -18.13
C VAL A 613 8.41 9.93 -16.88
N ALA A 614 8.61 8.85 -16.13
CA ALA A 614 9.68 8.68 -15.15
C ALA A 614 9.98 7.19 -14.94
N ASP A 615 11.24 6.81 -14.77
CA ASP A 615 11.63 5.52 -14.18
C ASP A 615 12.80 5.67 -13.20
N SER A 616 12.93 4.73 -12.26
CA SER A 616 14.04 4.70 -11.31
C SER A 616 14.13 3.36 -10.60
N SER A 617 15.32 3.01 -10.12
CA SER A 617 15.51 1.96 -9.12
C SER A 617 15.87 2.54 -7.76
N VAL A 618 15.60 1.77 -6.72
CA VAL A 618 15.92 2.10 -5.33
C VAL A 618 16.56 0.90 -4.64
N TRP A 619 17.49 1.14 -3.71
CA TRP A 619 18.28 0.08 -3.08
C TRP A 619 18.21 0.10 -1.55
N TRP A 620 17.86 -1.03 -0.92
CA TRP A 620 17.90 -1.20 0.54
C TRP A 620 19.33 -1.00 1.07
N SER A 621 20.34 -1.55 0.39
CA SER A 621 21.74 -1.42 0.81
C SER A 621 22.30 0.01 0.70
N ASN A 622 21.65 0.88 -0.07
CA ASN A 622 22.03 2.29 -0.19
C ASN A 622 20.77 3.18 -0.19
N PRO A 623 20.13 3.36 0.98
CA PRO A 623 18.73 3.75 1.03
C PRO A 623 18.43 5.22 0.71
N ASN A 624 19.49 6.02 0.52
CA ASN A 624 19.42 7.43 0.10
C ASN A 624 19.98 7.65 -1.32
N ALA A 625 20.39 6.60 -2.04
CA ALA A 625 20.79 6.74 -3.44
C ALA A 625 19.57 6.98 -4.34
N ASN A 626 19.77 7.79 -5.38
CA ASN A 626 18.84 7.98 -6.48
C ASN A 626 19.40 7.35 -7.76
N ALA A 627 18.53 6.75 -8.57
CA ALA A 627 18.88 6.09 -9.82
C ALA A 627 18.23 6.75 -11.07
N GLY A 628 17.60 7.91 -10.94
CA GLY A 628 16.77 8.53 -11.99
C GLY A 628 17.52 9.10 -13.20
N THR A 629 18.76 8.69 -13.40
CA THR A 629 19.55 8.92 -14.63
C THR A 629 20.28 7.65 -15.07
N SER A 630 19.90 6.49 -14.50
CA SER A 630 20.54 5.20 -14.74
C SER A 630 19.96 4.55 -15.99
N MET A 631 20.80 4.32 -17.00
CA MET A 631 20.41 3.57 -18.20
C MET A 631 19.91 2.13 -17.91
N GLY A 632 20.14 1.62 -16.70
CA GLY A 632 19.69 0.29 -16.26
C GLY A 632 18.88 0.35 -14.96
N LEU A 633 17.72 -0.31 -14.97
CA LEU A 633 16.82 -0.48 -13.83
C LEU A 633 17.02 -1.87 -13.21
N THR A 634 17.23 -1.96 -11.90
CA THR A 634 17.47 -3.22 -11.19
C THR A 634 16.24 -3.68 -10.42
N VAL A 635 15.92 -4.97 -10.53
CA VAL A 635 14.99 -5.68 -9.65
C VAL A 635 15.78 -6.79 -8.95
N ASP A 636 15.77 -6.84 -7.62
CA ASP A 636 16.50 -7.82 -6.80
C ASP A 636 15.79 -8.03 -5.46
N ARG A 637 15.48 -9.30 -5.12
CA ARG A 637 14.83 -9.69 -3.85
C ARG A 637 15.38 -9.01 -2.60
N ALA A 638 16.70 -9.01 -2.46
CA ALA A 638 17.35 -8.66 -1.20
C ALA A 638 17.74 -7.18 -1.13
N ASP A 639 17.63 -6.46 -2.25
CA ASP A 639 18.27 -5.16 -2.39
C ASP A 639 17.50 -4.15 -3.23
N ALA A 640 16.82 -4.51 -4.33
CA ALA A 640 16.41 -3.52 -5.34
C ALA A 640 14.97 -3.65 -5.85
N GLU A 641 14.31 -2.49 -5.95
CA GLU A 641 13.00 -2.34 -6.58
C GLU A 641 13.08 -1.35 -7.74
N THR A 642 12.22 -1.49 -8.75
CA THR A 642 12.13 -0.56 -9.88
C THR A 642 10.73 0.05 -9.95
N PHE A 643 10.66 1.35 -10.25
CA PHE A 643 9.44 2.12 -10.42
C PHE A 643 9.36 2.66 -11.85
N LEU A 644 8.19 2.55 -12.47
CA LEU A 644 7.87 3.07 -13.80
C LEU A 644 6.61 3.94 -13.71
N ARG A 645 6.59 5.15 -14.28
CA ARG A 645 5.36 5.97 -14.39
C ARG A 645 5.07 6.32 -15.84
N PHE A 646 3.84 6.09 -16.27
CA PHE A 646 3.33 6.40 -17.60
C PHE A 646 2.31 7.55 -17.53
N ASN A 647 2.23 8.37 -18.58
CA ASN A 647 1.17 9.38 -18.74
C ASN A 647 0.24 8.95 -19.88
N LEU A 648 -1.01 8.68 -19.52
CA LEU A 648 -2.04 8.12 -20.40
C LEU A 648 -2.97 9.18 -21.00
N ALA A 649 -2.71 10.48 -20.78
CA ALA A 649 -3.55 11.58 -21.23
C ALA A 649 -3.70 11.73 -22.76
N ALA A 650 -2.98 10.92 -23.55
CA ALA A 650 -3.20 10.83 -25.00
C ALA A 650 -4.32 9.83 -25.39
N LEU A 651 -4.86 9.04 -24.45
CA LEU A 651 -6.06 8.25 -24.71
C LEU A 651 -7.29 9.16 -24.82
N PRO A 652 -8.21 8.92 -25.79
CA PRO A 652 -9.40 9.75 -25.94
C PRO A 652 -10.32 9.70 -24.70
N PRO A 653 -11.03 10.80 -24.37
CA PRO A 653 -12.02 10.80 -23.29
C PRO A 653 -13.09 9.72 -23.51
N GLY A 654 -13.35 8.93 -22.47
CA GLY A 654 -14.33 7.84 -22.52
C GLY A 654 -13.82 6.53 -23.14
N ALA A 655 -12.52 6.42 -23.47
CA ALA A 655 -11.91 5.16 -23.88
C ALA A 655 -12.19 4.02 -22.89
N GLN A 656 -12.67 2.89 -23.40
CA GLN A 656 -12.93 1.67 -22.65
C GLN A 656 -11.77 0.71 -22.85
N VAL A 657 -11.00 0.45 -21.80
CA VAL A 657 -9.81 -0.38 -21.83
C VAL A 657 -10.22 -1.86 -21.93
N ALA A 658 -9.75 -2.54 -22.98
CA ALA A 658 -10.03 -3.95 -23.21
C ALA A 658 -8.81 -4.84 -22.87
N SER A 659 -7.60 -4.38 -23.14
CA SER A 659 -6.37 -5.11 -22.84
C SER A 659 -5.20 -4.16 -22.61
N VAL A 660 -4.23 -4.57 -21.79
CA VAL A 660 -3.02 -3.80 -21.48
C VAL A 660 -1.83 -4.75 -21.49
N VAL A 661 -0.74 -4.33 -22.12
CA VAL A 661 0.52 -5.08 -22.16
C VAL A 661 1.67 -4.19 -21.74
N LEU A 662 2.32 -4.52 -20.62
CA LEU A 662 3.62 -3.97 -20.24
C LEU A 662 4.72 -4.84 -20.87
N VAL A 663 5.63 -4.20 -21.61
CA VAL A 663 6.84 -4.84 -22.16
C VAL A 663 8.08 -4.10 -21.69
N THR A 664 9.06 -4.83 -21.19
CA THR A 664 10.38 -4.32 -20.80
C THR A 664 11.46 -5.11 -21.53
N THR A 665 12.60 -4.51 -21.90
CA THR A 665 13.78 -5.29 -22.32
C THR A 665 14.75 -5.43 -21.15
N SER A 666 15.34 -6.61 -21.04
CA SER A 666 16.33 -6.95 -20.02
C SER A 666 17.63 -7.38 -20.68
N THR A 667 18.75 -6.92 -20.15
CA THR A 667 20.10 -7.35 -20.57
C THR A 667 20.51 -8.69 -19.96
N GLY A 668 19.67 -9.27 -19.10
CA GLY A 668 19.87 -10.54 -18.42
C GLY A 668 19.56 -10.46 -16.92
N GLY A 669 19.63 -11.61 -16.26
CA GLY A 669 19.43 -11.72 -14.83
C GLY A 669 20.04 -12.99 -14.25
N ASN A 670 20.38 -12.94 -12.97
CA ASN A 670 20.82 -14.08 -12.18
C ASN A 670 19.61 -14.66 -11.43
N VAL A 671 19.46 -15.97 -11.48
CA VAL A 671 18.41 -16.69 -10.73
C VAL A 671 19.00 -17.39 -9.52
N THR A 672 18.35 -17.26 -8.36
CA THR A 672 18.72 -18.05 -7.17
C THR A 672 18.04 -19.40 -7.24
N ALA A 673 18.81 -20.50 -7.21
CA ALA A 673 18.26 -21.85 -7.30
C ALA A 673 17.29 -22.14 -6.14
N GLY A 674 16.08 -22.58 -6.48
CA GLY A 674 15.03 -22.89 -5.50
C GLY A 674 14.24 -21.68 -4.96
N ALA A 675 14.56 -20.46 -5.40
CA ALA A 675 13.74 -19.28 -5.13
C ALA A 675 12.74 -19.04 -6.26
N ASP A 676 11.65 -18.32 -5.95
CA ASP A 676 10.69 -17.89 -6.98
C ASP A 676 11.31 -16.79 -7.85
N SER A 677 11.52 -17.11 -9.13
CA SER A 677 12.16 -16.25 -10.12
C SER A 677 11.19 -15.35 -10.89
N ASN A 678 9.92 -15.24 -10.46
CA ASN A 678 9.00 -14.25 -10.99
C ASN A 678 9.51 -12.81 -10.76
N VAL A 679 9.31 -11.96 -11.75
CA VAL A 679 9.27 -10.51 -11.55
C VAL A 679 7.80 -10.10 -11.60
N TYR A 680 7.34 -9.52 -10.51
CA TYR A 680 5.96 -9.10 -10.30
C TYR A 680 5.80 -7.64 -10.73
N THR A 681 4.67 -7.35 -11.37
CA THR A 681 4.20 -5.98 -11.54
C THR A 681 3.22 -5.67 -10.42
N ARG A 682 3.37 -4.53 -9.77
CA ARG A 682 2.39 -4.03 -8.81
C ARG A 682 1.96 -2.62 -9.16
N TRP A 683 0.72 -2.26 -8.84
CA TRP A 683 0.26 -0.88 -8.94
C TRP A 683 1.05 0.02 -7.98
N VAL A 684 1.14 1.33 -8.21
CA VAL A 684 1.56 2.30 -7.19
C VAL A 684 0.57 3.45 -7.22
N PRO A 685 -0.41 3.50 -6.29
CA PRO A 685 -1.44 4.55 -6.28
C PRO A 685 -0.87 5.97 -6.09
N ASN A 686 0.30 6.08 -5.47
CA ASN A 686 0.96 7.36 -5.22
C ASN A 686 1.84 7.78 -6.41
N ASN A 687 1.37 8.77 -7.18
CA ASN A 687 2.07 9.35 -8.31
C ASN A 687 3.05 10.49 -7.96
N THR A 688 3.30 10.85 -6.69
CA THR A 688 4.09 12.06 -6.33
C THR A 688 5.59 11.93 -6.54
N TRP A 689 6.12 10.71 -6.60
CA TRP A 689 7.56 10.49 -6.69
C TRP A 689 8.16 11.14 -7.94
N SER A 690 9.39 11.63 -7.84
CA SER A 690 10.15 12.13 -8.98
C SER A 690 11.29 11.18 -9.30
N GLU A 691 11.56 11.01 -10.59
CA GLU A 691 12.68 10.27 -11.16
C GLU A 691 14.00 10.53 -10.40
N THR A 692 14.33 11.81 -10.20
CA THR A 692 15.55 12.29 -9.53
C THR A 692 15.45 12.49 -8.01
N GLY A 693 14.29 12.23 -7.40
CA GLY A 693 14.06 12.40 -5.95
C GLY A 693 13.64 11.14 -5.20
N ILE A 694 13.27 10.07 -5.92
CA ILE A 694 12.97 8.77 -5.31
C ILE A 694 14.26 8.07 -4.84
N THR A 695 14.21 7.55 -3.62
CA THR A 695 15.24 6.73 -2.97
C THR A 695 14.52 5.59 -2.23
N TRP A 696 15.24 4.65 -1.61
CA TRP A 696 14.58 3.61 -0.82
C TRP A 696 13.72 4.18 0.31
N ASN A 697 14.23 5.23 0.98
CA ASN A 697 13.57 5.90 2.09
C ASN A 697 12.42 6.84 1.67
N THR A 698 12.38 7.28 0.42
CA THR A 698 11.31 8.17 -0.11
C THR A 698 10.37 7.49 -1.10
N ARG A 699 10.57 6.20 -1.40
CA ARG A 699 9.69 5.46 -2.32
C ARG A 699 8.26 5.36 -1.77
N PRO A 700 7.23 5.38 -2.64
CA PRO A 700 5.86 5.06 -2.25
C PRO A 700 5.75 3.74 -1.48
N SER A 701 4.81 3.68 -0.53
CA SER A 701 4.44 2.44 0.17
C SER A 701 4.15 1.32 -0.83
N VAL A 702 4.68 0.12 -0.53
CA VAL A 702 4.91 -0.91 -1.54
C VAL A 702 3.89 -2.05 -1.56
N PHE A 703 2.95 -2.06 -0.61
CA PHE A 703 1.87 -3.03 -0.59
C PHE A 703 0.72 -2.59 -1.46
N SER A 704 0.74 -3.13 -2.66
CA SER A 704 -0.20 -2.82 -3.72
C SER A 704 -0.46 -4.06 -4.56
N CYS A 705 -1.53 -3.97 -5.34
CA CYS A 705 -2.06 -5.09 -6.09
C CYS A 705 -1.05 -5.65 -7.08
N GLU A 706 -0.80 -6.95 -6.96
CA GLU A 706 -0.10 -7.71 -7.98
C GLU A 706 -0.94 -7.71 -9.25
N LEU A 707 -0.43 -7.09 -10.30
CA LEU A 707 -1.08 -6.98 -11.60
C LEU A 707 -0.58 -8.06 -12.57
N GLY A 708 -0.02 -9.16 -12.05
CA GLY A 708 0.63 -10.23 -12.84
C GLY A 708 2.15 -10.19 -12.80
N SER A 709 2.77 -11.20 -13.41
CA SER A 709 4.22 -11.43 -13.38
C SER A 709 4.75 -11.96 -14.71
N TRP A 710 6.08 -12.05 -14.83
CA TRP A 710 6.75 -12.87 -15.84
C TRP A 710 7.97 -13.59 -15.25
N GLN A 711 8.44 -14.62 -15.96
CA GLN A 711 9.68 -15.33 -15.65
C GLN A 711 10.60 -15.36 -16.87
N PHE A 712 11.91 -15.32 -16.63
CA PHE A 712 12.90 -15.56 -17.68
C PHE A 712 13.22 -17.06 -17.77
N PRO A 713 13.20 -17.69 -18.97
CA PRO A 713 13.46 -19.11 -19.12
C PRO A 713 14.91 -19.48 -18.77
N THR A 714 15.07 -20.46 -17.87
CA THR A 714 16.38 -21.02 -17.51
C THR A 714 17.00 -21.77 -18.69
N ARG A 715 18.19 -21.35 -19.16
CA ARG A 715 18.91 -21.99 -20.28
C ARG A 715 20.39 -22.20 -19.99
N SER A 716 20.98 -23.19 -20.66
CA SER A 716 22.40 -23.55 -20.57
C SER A 716 23.35 -22.58 -21.29
N VAL A 717 22.82 -21.85 -22.29
CA VAL A 717 23.49 -20.69 -22.90
C VAL A 717 22.73 -19.44 -22.45
N PRO A 718 23.39 -18.46 -21.81
CA PRO A 718 22.72 -17.26 -21.33
C PRO A 718 22.29 -16.36 -22.50
N TYR A 719 21.11 -15.75 -22.37
CA TYR A 719 20.72 -14.62 -23.19
C TYR A 719 21.46 -13.36 -22.74
N THR A 720 21.92 -12.53 -23.68
CA THR A 720 22.35 -11.15 -23.40
C THR A 720 21.26 -10.12 -23.63
N THR A 721 20.09 -10.52 -24.16
CA THR A 721 18.88 -9.69 -24.21
C THR A 721 17.63 -10.57 -24.22
N GLN A 722 16.68 -10.24 -23.36
CA GLN A 722 15.36 -10.86 -23.18
C GLN A 722 14.27 -9.79 -23.05
N ALA A 723 13.00 -10.18 -23.05
CA ALA A 723 11.88 -9.28 -22.77
C ALA A 723 11.07 -9.76 -21.56
N GLY A 724 10.75 -8.86 -20.63
CA GLY A 724 9.72 -9.06 -19.62
C GLY A 724 8.37 -8.63 -20.19
N ILE A 725 7.33 -9.44 -20.01
CA ILE A 725 6.01 -9.19 -20.61
C ILE A 725 4.93 -9.52 -19.59
N ASN A 726 4.17 -8.51 -19.19
CA ASN A 726 2.94 -8.69 -18.42
C ASN A 726 1.75 -8.28 -19.28
N ALA A 727 0.88 -9.24 -19.58
CA ALA A 727 -0.37 -9.07 -20.33
C ALA A 727 -1.59 -9.51 -19.49
N SER A 728 -1.48 -9.42 -18.16
CA SER A 728 -2.52 -9.85 -17.23
C SER A 728 -3.79 -9.00 -17.34
N PRO A 729 -4.99 -9.62 -17.26
CA PRO A 729 -6.25 -8.87 -17.24
C PRO A 729 -6.37 -7.93 -16.02
N LEU A 730 -5.59 -8.14 -14.95
CA LEU A 730 -5.56 -7.26 -13.77
C LEU A 730 -5.05 -5.84 -14.06
N LEU A 731 -4.31 -5.65 -15.16
CA LEU A 731 -3.88 -4.31 -15.61
C LEU A 731 -5.06 -3.47 -16.14
N VAL A 732 -6.08 -4.10 -16.72
CA VAL A 732 -7.24 -3.42 -17.34
C VAL A 732 -8.01 -2.52 -16.35
N PRO A 733 -8.53 -3.02 -15.21
CA PRO A 733 -9.29 -2.20 -14.27
C PRO A 733 -8.45 -1.06 -13.68
N VAL A 734 -7.17 -1.29 -13.39
CA VAL A 734 -6.27 -0.25 -12.86
C VAL A 734 -6.01 0.86 -13.89
N VAL A 735 -5.79 0.52 -15.15
CA VAL A 735 -5.64 1.52 -16.23
C VAL A 735 -6.94 2.28 -16.46
N GLN A 736 -8.09 1.59 -16.42
CA GLN A 736 -9.41 2.22 -16.53
C GLN A 736 -9.70 3.18 -15.37
N GLU A 737 -9.31 2.83 -14.14
CA GLU A 737 -9.43 3.66 -12.95
C GLU A 737 -8.54 4.90 -13.05
N VAL A 738 -7.26 4.75 -13.41
CA VAL A 738 -6.30 5.86 -13.60
C VAL A 738 -6.79 6.88 -14.63
N LEU A 739 -7.48 6.44 -15.70
CA LEU A 739 -8.09 7.34 -16.69
C LEU A 739 -9.24 8.19 -16.12
N SER A 740 -9.87 7.78 -15.02
CA SER A 740 -10.85 8.59 -14.29
C SER A 740 -10.23 9.54 -13.25
N MET A 741 -8.93 9.40 -12.99
CA MET A 741 -8.16 10.15 -11.99
C MET A 741 -7.32 11.28 -12.63
N ASP A 742 -5.98 11.13 -12.63
CA ASP A 742 -4.99 12.08 -13.14
C ASP A 742 -4.35 11.63 -14.47
N GLY A 743 -4.67 10.42 -14.95
CA GLY A 743 -4.05 9.82 -16.12
C GLY A 743 -2.61 9.34 -15.92
N LEU A 744 -2.09 9.33 -14.68
CA LEU A 744 -0.75 8.85 -14.37
C LEU A 744 -0.80 7.44 -13.79
N LEU A 745 -0.17 6.48 -14.47
CA LEU A 745 -0.03 5.11 -13.97
C LEU A 745 1.39 4.91 -13.45
N SER A 746 1.57 4.84 -12.14
CA SER A 746 2.82 4.33 -11.54
C SER A 746 2.71 2.82 -11.29
N LEU A 747 3.79 2.09 -11.58
CA LEU A 747 3.97 0.66 -11.37
C LEU A 747 5.30 0.39 -10.63
N ARG A 748 5.31 -0.64 -9.78
CA ARG A 748 6.50 -1.19 -9.12
C ARG A 748 6.82 -2.56 -9.73
N LEU A 749 8.11 -2.84 -9.91
CA LEU A 749 8.64 -4.14 -10.28
C LEU A 749 9.51 -4.67 -9.13
N ASP A 750 9.12 -5.82 -8.59
CA ASP A 750 9.80 -6.53 -7.50
C ASP A 750 9.93 -8.04 -7.81
N SER A 751 10.84 -8.74 -7.12
CA SER A 751 11.02 -10.19 -7.29
C SER A 751 11.38 -10.86 -5.99
N PRO A 752 10.74 -11.96 -5.58
CA PRO A 752 11.10 -12.71 -4.39
C PRO A 752 12.29 -13.67 -4.59
N GLY A 753 13.00 -13.67 -5.72
CA GLY A 753 14.10 -14.64 -5.95
C GLY A 753 14.95 -14.50 -7.21
N SER A 754 14.65 -13.55 -8.11
CA SER A 754 15.52 -13.19 -9.23
C SER A 754 16.23 -11.85 -8.98
N ARG A 755 17.40 -11.71 -9.60
CA ARG A 755 18.03 -10.41 -9.86
C ARG A 755 18.02 -10.18 -11.37
N SER A 756 17.37 -9.14 -11.85
CA SER A 756 17.33 -8.78 -13.27
C SER A 756 17.61 -7.30 -13.48
N THR A 757 18.18 -6.98 -14.65
CA THR A 757 18.41 -5.60 -15.08
C THR A 757 17.64 -5.33 -16.36
N TYR A 758 16.86 -4.25 -16.36
CA TYR A 758 16.06 -3.74 -17.46
C TYR A 758 16.68 -2.48 -18.05
N ASP A 759 16.42 -2.20 -19.32
CA ASP A 759 16.81 -0.92 -19.91
C ASP A 759 15.84 0.18 -19.42
N SER A 760 16.37 1.36 -19.07
CA SER A 760 15.60 2.58 -18.68
C SER A 760 15.18 3.39 -19.92
N ARG A 761 14.25 4.35 -19.76
CA ARG A 761 14.05 5.45 -20.72
C ARG A 761 15.33 6.28 -21.00
N ASP A 762 16.29 6.30 -20.07
CA ASP A 762 17.58 6.97 -20.26
C ASP A 762 18.53 6.16 -21.16
N TYR A 763 18.14 4.96 -21.59
CA TYR A 763 18.94 4.13 -22.48
C TYR A 763 19.10 4.79 -23.85
N THR A 764 20.27 5.41 -24.08
CA THR A 764 20.50 6.37 -25.18
C THR A 764 20.65 5.76 -26.57
N ASN A 765 20.85 4.45 -26.71
CA ASN A 765 21.10 3.84 -28.03
C ASN A 765 19.84 3.71 -28.90
N THR A 766 18.68 3.41 -28.30
CA THR A 766 17.41 3.24 -29.02
C THR A 766 16.20 3.21 -28.08
N TRP A 767 15.12 3.87 -28.51
CA TRP A 767 13.81 3.82 -27.86
C TRP A 767 13.11 2.46 -27.98
N ALA A 768 13.55 1.59 -28.89
CA ALA A 768 13.01 0.23 -29.03
C ALA A 768 13.22 -0.63 -27.77
N ARG A 769 14.18 -0.25 -26.91
CA ARG A 769 14.48 -0.88 -25.61
C ARG A 769 13.81 -0.25 -24.40
N TRP A 770 13.21 0.92 -24.55
CA TRP A 770 12.55 1.54 -23.41
C TRP A 770 11.37 0.66 -22.96
N PRO A 771 11.06 0.62 -21.65
CA PRO A 771 9.82 0.05 -21.17
C PRO A 771 8.65 0.67 -21.94
N ARG A 772 7.63 -0.11 -22.25
CA ARG A 772 6.43 0.36 -22.96
C ARG A 772 5.18 -0.24 -22.34
N LEU A 773 4.18 0.60 -22.12
CA LEU A 773 2.82 0.19 -21.81
C LEU A 773 2.00 0.35 -23.08
N ILE A 774 1.35 -0.72 -23.54
CA ILE A 774 0.49 -0.69 -24.72
C ILE A 774 -0.94 -0.87 -24.21
N VAL A 775 -1.80 0.09 -24.50
CA VAL A 775 -3.21 0.08 -24.10
C VAL A 775 -4.07 -0.13 -25.33
N TYR A 776 -4.93 -1.16 -25.28
CA TYR A 776 -5.88 -1.51 -26.31
C TYR A 776 -7.28 -1.20 -25.81
N TYR A 777 -8.04 -0.43 -26.59
CA TYR A 777 -9.29 0.18 -26.13
C TYR A 777 -10.32 0.27 -27.26
N SER A 778 -11.59 0.36 -26.88
CA SER A 778 -12.67 0.79 -27.77
C SER A 778 -13.08 2.21 -27.43
N LEU A 779 -13.64 2.91 -28.41
CA LEU A 779 -14.41 4.12 -28.16
C LEU A 779 -15.88 3.72 -28.05
N PRO A 780 -16.66 4.31 -27.11
CA PRO A 780 -18.10 4.16 -27.12
C PRO A 780 -18.61 4.61 -28.48
N THR A 781 -19.31 3.72 -29.20
CA THR A 781 -20.06 4.15 -30.39
C THR A 781 -21.01 5.25 -29.96
N ALA A 782 -20.87 6.45 -30.54
CA ALA A 782 -21.85 7.50 -30.38
C ALA A 782 -23.22 6.90 -30.73
N THR A 783 -24.12 6.85 -29.74
CA THR A 783 -25.44 6.24 -29.90
C THR A 783 -26.14 6.89 -31.10
N PRO A 784 -26.66 6.10 -32.06
CA PRO A 784 -27.24 6.62 -33.29
C PRO A 784 -28.52 7.43 -33.05
#